data_AF-A0A8H5HHM3-F1
#
_entry.id   AF-A0A8H5HHM3-F1
#
_cell.length_a   1.000
_cell.length_b   1.000
_cell.length_c   1.000
_cell.angle_alpha   90.00
_cell.angle_beta   90.00
_cell.angle_gamma   90.00
#
_symmetry.space_group_name_H-M   'P 1'
#
loop_
_entity.id
_entity.type
_entity.pdbx_description
1 polymer ?
#
loop_
_entity_poly.entity_id
_entity_poly.type
_entity_poly.pdbx_seq_one_letter_code
_entity_poly.pdbx_strand_id
1 'polypeptide(L)'
;MQNDELPQEIFLAVQRVFEQQSIPVPVDALNSLFPNEASLAHTAAVQARLAENQREIQKEIDALHEQLKKNQDPDRMQLIQEMISELLGQMSQIREKATESEAVVRSITKDIQVLDLAKKNLILSMTTLKRLQMLVNALSQLEELVSEKKYREISQTLSARPSFAVKQLSSTFSSYRSIPRVMQAWKHMQELQNTLRSLIDKDFDAFYLQDKSIKPTVIEDACLAVDVLGSDFRLQLIERYVALELKEYRRIFRTSDEAGQLDNISRRFSWFRRLLQTHELEQGRVFPSDWKVSWHLLAKFTEITRDDITTLLSTAGKSLTVKTLLDNLQIVAEFESSMAKKWATPYQDMLSATVSPNSRLPKPLTHAFDPHMSVFVDAQDKALSDMLVPHRKSKSIKSTPRASLETFNTEEDGDNSSPIVVLPSSTELFYFYGQSLEQCARLSRGSPLFDLCNVHKKWLRIYAEDVLTASLKQRLAPPPGPRKSVDSTRFDIAEVKQASMVINTADYCQTTASELEEKIRSNINEEFKEQVSFQQEQDLSISAAIVAQLRELESACEPAFTTMSRSVWSNLNSVSGPSAYIAELVRTIEQFAEALKPTVEQKKYLRNFFDKASSLIVAKFTNSLVKSRPLKEVGAEQLLIDLQLVKAYLAKMPGESLVTPGYNRSLSKSTGRLESLLKVIVTPVDPPEGFILNYTLLIGDASFSNFQKILDLKGTPKSEQNHLLDSFVAITSTKDELQGTSFLSSLDMDPPNIASLGGTLASPAVLSATESIFSGLVSPPISGPPTGSTDGVYRTEQRREVFSDFKRFVSFGLRRDSSQVPSFSNS
;
A
#
# COMPACT_ATOMS: atom_id res chain seq x y z
N MET A 1 9.10 37.69 -88.82
CA MET A 1 7.93 38.22 -88.09
C MET A 1 8.07 37.70 -86.67
N GLN A 2 8.47 38.58 -85.74
CA GLN A 2 7.63 39.08 -84.64
C GLN A 2 7.22 37.93 -83.69
N ASN A 3 7.72 37.81 -82.45
CA ASN A 3 7.87 38.85 -81.43
C ASN A 3 9.17 38.70 -80.62
N ASP A 4 9.89 39.83 -80.46
CA ASP A 4 10.86 40.06 -79.40
C ASP A 4 10.11 40.28 -78.08
N GLU A 5 10.12 39.29 -77.19
CA GLU A 5 9.90 39.52 -75.76
C GLU A 5 11.28 39.71 -75.12
N LEU A 6 11.60 40.96 -74.79
CA LEU A 6 12.75 41.28 -73.94
C LEU A 6 12.67 40.44 -72.64
N PRO A 7 13.79 39.85 -72.17
CA PRO A 7 13.82 39.06 -70.95
C PRO A 7 13.23 39.84 -69.77
N GLN A 8 12.36 39.20 -69.01
CA GLN A 8 11.60 39.77 -67.89
C GLN A 8 12.49 40.46 -66.83
N GLU A 9 13.76 40.06 -66.76
CA GLU A 9 14.79 40.66 -65.90
C GLU A 9 15.15 42.10 -66.30
N ILE A 10 15.14 42.43 -67.60
CA ILE A 10 15.46 43.79 -68.08
C ILE A 10 14.30 44.74 -67.78
N PHE A 11 13.06 44.28 -67.90
CA PHE A 11 11.88 45.06 -67.57
C PHE A 11 11.82 45.41 -66.07
N LEU A 12 12.14 44.44 -65.21
CA LEU A 12 12.23 44.63 -63.76
C LEU A 12 13.39 45.56 -63.36
N ALA A 13 14.50 45.56 -64.11
CA ALA A 13 15.61 46.46 -63.87
C ALA A 13 15.27 47.92 -64.24
N VAL A 14 14.59 48.17 -65.35
CA VAL A 14 14.21 49.52 -65.80
C VAL A 14 13.13 50.14 -64.89
N GLN A 15 12.15 49.35 -64.44
CA GLN A 15 11.09 49.83 -63.54
C GLN A 15 11.62 50.23 -62.15
N ARG A 16 12.63 49.52 -61.65
CA ARG A 16 13.25 49.78 -60.34
C ARG A 16 14.09 51.07 -60.31
N VAL A 17 14.56 51.54 -61.47
CA VAL A 17 15.37 52.78 -61.58
C VAL A 17 14.49 54.03 -61.64
N PHE A 18 13.30 53.95 -62.25
CA PHE A 18 12.41 55.12 -62.38
C PHE A 18 11.57 55.45 -61.12
N GLU A 19 11.39 54.51 -60.19
CA GLU A 19 10.64 54.76 -58.94
C GLU A 19 11.45 55.50 -57.85
N GLN A 20 12.76 55.67 -58.00
CA GLN A 20 13.62 56.11 -56.89
C GLN A 20 13.85 57.63 -56.72
N GLN A 21 13.47 58.51 -57.66
CA GLN A 21 13.67 59.95 -57.45
C GLN A 21 12.54 60.82 -58.03
N SER A 22 11.57 61.14 -57.17
CA SER A 22 10.72 62.33 -57.30
C SER A 22 11.59 63.57 -57.07
N ILE A 23 11.75 64.45 -58.07
CA ILE A 23 12.44 65.74 -57.88
C ILE A 23 11.38 66.79 -57.46
N PRO A 24 11.48 67.38 -56.25
CA PRO A 24 10.59 68.45 -55.79
C PRO A 24 10.85 69.79 -56.51
N VAL A 25 9.82 70.62 -56.48
CA VAL A 25 9.61 71.84 -57.29
C VAL A 25 10.72 72.89 -57.09
N PRO A 26 11.21 73.57 -58.15
CA PRO A 26 12.40 74.45 -58.13
C PRO A 26 12.39 75.60 -57.12
N VAL A 27 11.21 75.99 -56.65
CA VAL A 27 11.01 77.15 -55.79
C VAL A 27 11.49 76.88 -54.36
N ASP A 28 11.31 75.67 -53.85
CA ASP A 28 11.79 75.30 -52.50
C ASP A 28 13.31 75.17 -52.44
N ALA A 29 13.93 74.69 -53.52
CA ALA A 29 15.37 74.66 -53.65
C ALA A 29 15.96 76.09 -53.68
N LEU A 30 15.33 77.03 -54.39
CA LEU A 30 15.74 78.44 -54.43
C LEU A 30 15.62 79.13 -53.07
N ASN A 31 14.51 78.93 -52.37
CA ASN A 31 14.30 79.50 -51.04
C ASN A 31 15.25 78.89 -49.98
N SER A 32 15.65 77.63 -50.15
CA SER A 32 16.69 77.02 -49.29
C SER A 32 18.09 77.60 -49.52
N LEU A 33 18.37 78.09 -50.74
CA LEU A 33 19.67 78.61 -51.13
C LEU A 33 19.79 80.13 -50.87
N PHE A 34 18.69 80.90 -50.84
CA PHE A 34 18.69 82.34 -50.52
C PHE A 34 17.55 82.75 -49.56
N PRO A 35 17.73 82.58 -48.24
CA PRO A 35 16.64 82.83 -47.28
C PRO A 35 16.40 84.30 -46.87
N ASN A 36 17.43 85.15 -46.84
CA ASN A 36 17.34 86.55 -46.41
C ASN A 36 18.04 87.50 -47.41
N GLU A 37 17.70 88.79 -47.42
CA GLU A 37 18.26 89.79 -48.36
C GLU A 37 19.80 89.93 -48.27
N ALA A 38 20.39 89.64 -47.09
CA ALA A 38 21.85 89.56 -46.90
C ALA A 38 22.51 88.35 -47.57
N SER A 39 21.75 87.31 -47.95
CA SER A 39 22.24 86.09 -48.60
C SER A 39 22.44 86.26 -50.11
N LEU A 40 21.90 87.32 -50.73
CA LEU A 40 22.17 87.67 -52.14
C LEU A 40 23.66 87.98 -52.41
N ALA A 41 24.41 88.35 -51.38
CA ALA A 41 25.86 88.51 -51.47
C ALA A 41 26.62 87.18 -51.73
N HIS A 42 25.99 86.02 -51.51
CA HIS A 42 26.63 84.70 -51.63
C HIS A 42 26.20 83.91 -52.89
N THR A 43 25.57 84.58 -53.86
CA THR A 43 25.11 83.96 -55.13
C THR A 43 26.24 83.31 -55.94
N ALA A 44 27.41 83.95 -56.02
CA ALA A 44 28.56 83.42 -56.74
C ALA A 44 29.07 82.08 -56.15
N ALA A 45 29.00 81.91 -54.82
CA ALA A 45 29.44 80.68 -54.16
C ALA A 45 28.50 79.51 -54.45
N VAL A 46 27.18 79.76 -54.52
CA VAL A 46 26.20 78.73 -54.85
C VAL A 46 26.33 78.28 -56.31
N GLN A 47 26.55 79.21 -57.25
CA GLN A 47 26.74 78.88 -58.66
C GLN A 47 28.02 78.04 -58.88
N ALA A 48 29.11 78.36 -58.19
CA ALA A 48 30.32 77.56 -58.23
C ALA A 48 30.08 76.12 -57.75
N ARG A 49 29.30 75.95 -56.68
CA ARG A 49 28.99 74.63 -56.11
C ARG A 49 28.12 73.77 -57.02
N LEU A 50 27.15 74.37 -57.71
CA LEU A 50 26.33 73.65 -58.69
C LEU A 50 27.14 73.23 -59.93
N ALA A 51 28.05 74.07 -60.41
CA ALA A 51 28.93 73.74 -61.53
C ALA A 51 29.96 72.64 -61.15
N GLU A 52 30.40 72.60 -59.89
CA GLU A 52 31.21 71.51 -59.34
C GLU A 52 30.45 70.19 -59.38
N ASN A 53 29.22 70.17 -58.83
CA ASN A 53 28.39 68.97 -58.82
C ASN A 53 28.09 68.43 -60.22
N GLN A 54 27.79 69.31 -61.18
CA GLN A 54 27.54 68.87 -62.56
C GLN A 54 28.79 68.20 -63.18
N ARG A 55 29.99 68.73 -62.88
CA ARG A 55 31.25 68.20 -63.40
C ARG A 55 31.62 66.86 -62.74
N GLU A 56 31.24 66.67 -61.49
CA GLU A 56 31.49 65.44 -60.74
C GLU A 56 30.63 64.29 -61.27
N ILE A 57 29.34 64.53 -61.50
CA ILE A 57 28.42 63.53 -62.08
C ILE A 57 28.87 63.11 -63.49
N GLN A 58 29.33 64.07 -64.31
CA GLN A 58 29.79 63.72 -65.67
C GLN A 58 31.03 62.81 -65.64
N LYS A 59 31.97 63.02 -64.71
CA LYS A 59 33.13 62.14 -64.52
C LYS A 59 32.71 60.72 -64.12
N GLU A 60 31.68 60.59 -63.30
CA GLU A 60 31.20 59.29 -62.85
C GLU A 60 30.61 58.48 -64.01
N ILE A 61 29.83 59.13 -64.88
CA ILE A 61 29.25 58.48 -66.07
C ILE A 61 30.34 57.99 -67.02
N ASP A 62 31.37 58.80 -67.29
CA ASP A 62 32.46 58.42 -68.20
C ASP A 62 33.29 57.25 -67.65
N ALA A 63 33.52 57.22 -66.33
CA ALA A 63 34.23 56.11 -65.66
C ALA A 63 33.47 54.77 -65.80
N LEU A 64 32.15 54.79 -65.69
CA LEU A 64 31.33 53.58 -65.81
C LEU A 64 31.33 53.02 -67.24
N HIS A 65 31.29 53.87 -68.26
CA HIS A 65 31.40 53.42 -69.66
C HIS A 65 32.77 52.77 -69.96
N GLU A 66 33.85 53.32 -69.39
CA GLU A 66 35.18 52.75 -69.60
C GLU A 66 35.35 51.38 -68.92
N GLN A 67 34.74 51.18 -67.75
CA GLN A 67 34.70 49.87 -67.08
C GLN A 67 33.93 48.82 -67.89
N LEU A 68 32.81 49.19 -68.50
CA LEU A 68 31.99 48.25 -69.25
C LEU A 68 32.70 47.76 -70.51
N LYS A 69 33.45 48.65 -71.18
CA LYS A 69 34.24 48.33 -72.37
C LYS A 69 35.41 47.37 -72.07
N LYS A 70 36.06 47.50 -70.91
CA LYS A 70 37.13 46.58 -70.45
C LYS A 70 36.66 45.16 -70.10
N ASN A 71 35.39 44.99 -69.73
CA ASN A 71 34.87 43.70 -69.29
C ASN A 71 34.30 42.85 -70.44
N GLN A 72 34.05 43.43 -71.62
CA GLN A 72 33.46 42.76 -72.78
C GLN A 72 34.48 42.38 -73.88
N ASP A 73 35.76 42.16 -73.55
CA ASP A 73 36.75 41.70 -74.53
C ASP A 73 36.60 40.17 -74.78
N PRO A 74 36.16 39.71 -75.96
CA PRO A 74 35.88 38.29 -76.24
C PRO A 74 37.15 37.42 -76.26
N ASP A 75 38.31 37.97 -76.60
CA ASP A 75 39.58 37.24 -76.67
C ASP A 75 40.04 36.69 -75.31
N ARG A 76 39.72 37.39 -74.21
CA ARG A 76 40.03 36.91 -72.85
C ARG A 76 39.27 35.64 -72.50
N MET A 77 38.03 35.51 -72.96
CA MET A 77 37.21 34.33 -72.68
C MET A 77 37.76 33.09 -73.39
N GLN A 78 38.24 33.26 -74.63
CA GLN A 78 38.80 32.16 -75.41
C GLN A 78 40.13 31.68 -74.83
N LEU A 79 41.00 32.59 -74.39
CA LEU A 79 42.25 32.25 -73.71
C LEU A 79 41.99 31.47 -72.40
N ILE A 80 40.96 31.87 -71.64
CA ILE A 80 40.59 31.17 -70.41
C ILE A 80 40.12 29.73 -70.70
N GLN A 81 39.35 29.50 -71.77
CA GLN A 81 38.91 28.15 -72.14
C GLN A 81 40.06 27.24 -72.57
N GLU A 82 41.06 27.79 -73.28
CA GLU A 82 42.26 27.05 -73.67
C GLU A 82 43.09 26.69 -72.42
N MET A 83 43.31 27.65 -71.51
CA MET A 83 43.99 27.41 -70.24
C MET A 83 43.26 26.38 -69.36
N ILE A 84 41.92 26.38 -69.34
CA ILE A 84 41.13 25.38 -68.61
C ILE A 84 41.33 23.99 -69.23
N SER A 85 41.36 23.89 -70.56
CA SER A 85 41.57 22.61 -71.24
C SER A 85 42.97 22.05 -70.97
N GLU A 86 43.98 22.91 -70.98
CA GLU A 86 45.36 22.52 -70.62
C GLU A 86 45.46 22.10 -69.14
N LEU A 87 44.81 22.83 -68.23
CA LEU A 87 44.76 22.50 -66.80
C LEU A 87 44.09 21.13 -66.57
N LEU A 88 42.98 20.84 -67.27
CA LEU A 88 42.30 19.55 -67.18
C LEU A 88 43.18 18.41 -67.71
N GLY A 89 43.94 18.67 -68.79
CA GLY A 89 44.94 17.74 -69.30
C GLY A 89 46.04 17.44 -68.27
N GLN A 90 46.60 18.48 -67.66
CA GLN A 90 47.60 18.34 -66.60
C GLN A 90 47.04 17.61 -65.36
N MET A 91 45.80 17.91 -64.97
CA MET A 91 45.13 17.23 -63.86
C MET A 91 44.95 15.73 -64.12
N SER A 92 44.61 15.35 -65.36
CA SER A 92 44.49 13.94 -65.75
C SER A 92 45.85 13.22 -65.69
N GLN A 93 46.92 13.85 -66.19
CA GLN A 93 48.27 13.28 -66.12
C GLN A 93 48.78 13.15 -64.67
N ILE A 94 48.51 14.14 -63.82
CA ILE A 94 48.85 14.07 -62.39
C ILE A 94 48.09 12.92 -61.74
N ARG A 95 46.81 12.74 -62.06
CA ARG A 95 46.01 11.63 -61.53
C ARG A 95 46.58 10.27 -61.94
N GLU A 96 46.96 10.11 -63.20
CA GLU A 96 47.56 8.86 -63.70
C GLU A 96 48.89 8.55 -63.00
N LYS A 97 49.80 9.54 -62.93
CA LYS A 97 51.06 9.42 -62.19
C LYS A 97 50.86 9.15 -60.70
N ALA A 98 49.82 9.74 -60.09
CA ALA A 98 49.47 9.48 -58.70
C ALA A 98 48.96 8.05 -58.50
N THR A 99 48.14 7.52 -59.43
CA THR A 99 47.67 6.12 -59.36
C THR A 99 48.79 5.11 -59.57
N GLU A 100 49.74 5.39 -60.47
CA GLU A 100 50.94 4.56 -60.63
C GLU A 100 51.83 4.63 -59.38
N SER A 101 52.01 5.83 -58.81
CA SER A 101 52.76 6.01 -57.57
C SER A 101 52.10 5.27 -56.40
N GLU A 102 50.77 5.30 -56.30
CA GLU A 102 50.01 4.54 -55.31
C GLU A 102 50.23 3.03 -55.50
N ALA A 103 50.17 2.52 -56.73
CA ALA A 103 50.41 1.11 -57.02
C ALA A 103 51.84 0.68 -56.63
N VAL A 104 52.85 1.51 -56.92
CA VAL A 104 54.24 1.27 -56.51
C VAL A 104 54.37 1.29 -54.99
N VAL A 105 53.83 2.30 -54.29
CA VAL A 105 53.85 2.37 -52.82
C VAL A 105 53.12 1.19 -52.19
N ARG A 106 52.01 0.76 -52.78
CA ARG A 106 51.24 -0.42 -52.32
C ARG A 106 52.02 -1.72 -52.51
N SER A 107 52.79 -1.84 -53.59
CA SER A 107 53.69 -2.98 -53.80
C SER A 107 54.82 -3.02 -52.76
N ILE A 108 55.43 -1.86 -52.44
CA ILE A 108 56.50 -1.76 -51.43
C ILE A 108 55.95 -2.04 -50.02
N THR A 109 54.79 -1.48 -49.68
CA THR A 109 54.18 -1.65 -48.35
C THR A 109 53.66 -3.06 -48.11
N LYS A 110 53.32 -3.83 -49.16
CA LYS A 110 52.95 -5.24 -49.04
C LYS A 110 54.08 -6.08 -48.44
N ASP A 111 55.31 -5.88 -48.91
CA ASP A 111 56.47 -6.63 -48.39
C ASP A 111 56.82 -6.19 -46.96
N ILE A 112 56.67 -4.89 -46.65
CA ILE A 112 56.83 -4.36 -45.28
C ILE A 112 55.79 -4.98 -44.33
N GLN A 113 54.54 -5.17 -44.77
CA GLN A 113 53.51 -5.82 -43.96
C GLN A 113 53.83 -7.28 -43.68
N VAL A 114 54.34 -8.02 -44.66
CA VAL A 114 54.79 -9.41 -44.46
C VAL A 114 55.95 -9.46 -43.46
N LEU A 115 56.88 -8.51 -43.57
CA LEU A 115 58.00 -8.39 -42.64
C LEU A 115 57.52 -8.04 -41.21
N ASP A 116 56.55 -7.13 -41.07
CA ASP A 116 55.98 -6.76 -39.75
C ASP A 116 55.20 -7.94 -39.14
N LEU A 117 54.48 -8.71 -39.96
CA LEU A 117 53.80 -9.93 -39.53
C LEU A 117 54.80 -11.00 -39.09
N ALA A 118 55.90 -11.18 -39.83
CA ALA A 118 57.01 -12.05 -39.44
C ALA A 118 57.65 -11.59 -38.12
N LYS A 119 57.91 -10.28 -37.97
CA LYS A 119 58.43 -9.70 -36.73
C LYS A 119 57.48 -9.93 -35.56
N LYS A 120 56.18 -9.67 -35.72
CA LYS A 120 55.14 -9.94 -34.71
C LYS A 120 55.12 -11.42 -34.32
N ASN A 121 55.14 -12.34 -35.28
CA ASN A 121 55.16 -13.77 -35.01
C ASN A 121 56.44 -14.21 -34.29
N LEU A 122 57.59 -13.63 -34.64
CA LEU A 122 58.86 -13.91 -33.98
C LEU A 122 58.86 -13.37 -32.54
N ILE A 123 58.37 -12.14 -32.32
CA ILE A 123 58.20 -11.55 -30.98
C ILE A 123 57.25 -12.39 -30.13
N LEU A 124 56.11 -12.84 -30.70
CA LEU A 124 55.15 -13.71 -30.01
C LEU A 124 55.78 -15.05 -29.64
N SER A 125 56.54 -15.66 -30.57
CA SER A 125 57.24 -16.94 -30.34
C SER A 125 58.31 -16.79 -29.25
N MET A 126 59.16 -15.76 -29.33
CA MET A 126 60.18 -15.45 -28.34
C MET A 126 59.57 -15.19 -26.96
N THR A 127 58.48 -14.43 -26.90
CA THR A 127 57.79 -14.12 -25.64
C THR A 127 57.16 -15.37 -25.04
N THR A 128 56.52 -16.22 -25.85
CA THR A 128 55.90 -17.48 -25.41
C THR A 128 56.95 -18.44 -24.86
N LEU A 129 58.09 -18.56 -25.54
CA LEU A 129 59.18 -19.45 -25.14
C LEU A 129 59.88 -18.94 -23.87
N LYS A 130 60.08 -17.63 -23.74
CA LYS A 130 60.59 -17.01 -22.50
C LYS A 130 59.63 -17.21 -21.33
N ARG A 131 58.31 -17.10 -21.55
CA ARG A 131 57.28 -17.40 -20.53
C ARG A 131 57.30 -18.87 -20.13
N LEU A 132 57.49 -19.80 -21.06
CA LEU A 132 57.63 -21.22 -20.77
C LEU A 132 58.90 -21.51 -19.95
N GLN A 133 60.03 -20.91 -20.30
CA GLN A 133 61.26 -21.02 -19.50
C GLN A 133 61.05 -20.49 -18.08
N MET A 134 60.39 -19.34 -17.93
CA MET A 134 60.04 -18.79 -16.62
C MET A 134 59.15 -19.72 -15.80
N LEU A 135 58.22 -20.45 -16.44
CA LEU A 135 57.36 -21.42 -15.78
C LEU A 135 58.15 -22.63 -15.31
N VAL A 136 58.99 -23.23 -16.17
CA VAL A 136 59.80 -24.40 -15.81
C VAL A 136 60.78 -24.07 -14.68
N ASN A 137 61.48 -22.93 -14.76
CA ASN A 137 62.36 -22.49 -13.67
C ASN A 137 61.60 -22.29 -12.36
N ALA A 138 60.38 -21.76 -12.42
CA ALA A 138 59.55 -21.58 -11.23
C ALA A 138 59.05 -22.92 -10.65
N LEU A 139 58.74 -23.92 -11.50
CA LEU A 139 58.36 -25.25 -11.03
C LEU A 139 59.52 -25.95 -10.34
N SER A 140 60.74 -25.85 -10.87
CA SER A 140 61.93 -26.40 -10.21
C SER A 140 62.23 -25.73 -8.87
N GLN A 141 62.09 -24.40 -8.79
CA GLN A 141 62.21 -23.67 -7.51
C GLN A 141 61.12 -24.08 -6.51
N LEU A 142 59.89 -24.29 -6.97
CA LEU A 142 58.80 -24.73 -6.11
C LEU A 142 59.04 -26.15 -5.59
N GLU A 143 59.58 -27.06 -6.40
CA GLU A 143 59.92 -28.42 -6.00
C GLU A 143 60.98 -28.43 -4.87
N GLU A 144 62.01 -27.60 -4.99
CA GLU A 144 63.02 -27.40 -3.95
C GLU A 144 62.38 -26.85 -2.66
N LEU A 145 61.58 -25.78 -2.75
CA LEU A 145 60.92 -25.16 -1.60
C LEU A 145 59.91 -26.08 -0.91
N VAL A 146 59.20 -26.92 -1.67
CA VAL A 146 58.28 -27.95 -1.14
C VAL A 146 59.05 -29.01 -0.37
N SER A 147 60.24 -29.40 -0.84
CA SER A 147 61.10 -30.35 -0.12
C SER A 147 61.66 -29.79 1.19
N GLU A 148 61.93 -28.48 1.23
CA GLU A 148 62.45 -27.78 2.42
C GLU A 148 61.38 -27.34 3.43
N LYS A 149 60.09 -27.54 3.13
CA LYS A 149 58.93 -27.13 3.95
C LYS A 149 58.88 -25.63 4.30
N LYS A 150 59.43 -24.75 3.47
CA LYS A 150 59.41 -23.30 3.72
C LYS A 150 58.10 -22.65 3.25
N TYR A 151 57.03 -22.81 4.02
CA TYR A 151 55.68 -22.35 3.64
C TYR A 151 55.56 -20.85 3.34
N ARG A 152 56.39 -20.00 3.95
CA ARG A 152 56.45 -18.56 3.67
C ARG A 152 57.02 -18.23 2.29
N GLU A 153 58.09 -18.92 1.91
CA GLU A 153 58.72 -18.76 0.59
C GLU A 153 57.86 -19.42 -0.48
N ILE A 154 57.19 -20.53 -0.14
CA ILE A 154 56.14 -21.14 -0.97
C ILE A 154 55.02 -20.12 -1.16
N SER A 155 54.44 -19.52 -0.11
CA SER A 155 53.35 -18.55 -0.27
C SER A 155 53.78 -17.29 -1.03
N GLN A 156 55.03 -16.82 -0.93
CA GLN A 156 55.55 -15.70 -1.72
C GLN A 156 55.79 -16.07 -3.19
N THR A 157 56.41 -17.22 -3.46
CA THR A 157 56.59 -17.72 -4.83
C THR A 157 55.25 -18.12 -5.45
N LEU A 158 54.27 -18.55 -4.64
CA LEU A 158 52.92 -18.93 -5.03
C LEU A 158 52.00 -17.69 -5.21
N SER A 159 52.16 -16.64 -4.40
CA SER A 159 51.38 -15.39 -4.52
C SER A 159 51.91 -14.51 -5.64
N ALA A 160 53.23 -14.39 -5.77
CA ALA A 160 53.87 -13.61 -6.83
C ALA A 160 53.76 -14.27 -8.20
N ARG A 161 53.43 -15.57 -8.30
CA ARG A 161 53.66 -16.32 -9.55
C ARG A 161 52.53 -17.23 -10.02
N PRO A 162 51.76 -17.93 -9.19
CA PRO A 162 50.55 -18.60 -9.66
C PRO A 162 49.22 -17.89 -9.49
N SER A 163 48.87 -17.15 -8.43
CA SER A 163 47.52 -16.54 -8.42
C SER A 163 47.34 -15.48 -9.52
N PHE A 164 48.32 -14.60 -9.70
CA PHE A 164 48.30 -13.57 -10.74
C PHE A 164 48.76 -14.08 -12.12
N ALA A 165 49.72 -15.02 -12.16
CA ALA A 165 50.22 -15.55 -13.43
C ALA A 165 49.58 -16.87 -13.88
N VAL A 166 48.85 -17.66 -13.08
CA VAL A 166 48.07 -18.81 -13.59
C VAL A 166 46.85 -18.33 -14.34
N LYS A 167 46.15 -17.26 -13.95
CA LYS A 167 45.06 -16.74 -14.80
C LYS A 167 45.56 -16.15 -16.12
N GLN A 168 46.70 -15.46 -16.12
CA GLN A 168 47.27 -14.88 -17.35
C GLN A 168 48.10 -15.85 -18.20
N LEU A 169 48.87 -16.76 -17.59
CA LEU A 169 49.66 -17.76 -18.31
C LEU A 169 48.81 -18.99 -18.67
N SER A 170 47.83 -19.41 -17.86
CA SER A 170 46.92 -20.50 -18.27
C SER A 170 46.00 -20.09 -19.40
N SER A 171 45.55 -18.84 -19.47
CA SER A 171 44.82 -18.37 -20.66
C SER A 171 45.72 -18.37 -21.90
N THR A 172 47.00 -18.00 -21.74
CA THR A 172 47.99 -18.03 -22.83
C THR A 172 48.34 -19.46 -23.27
N PHE A 173 48.43 -20.42 -22.35
CA PHE A 173 48.83 -21.81 -22.62
C PHE A 173 47.67 -22.81 -22.76
N SER A 174 46.42 -22.39 -22.51
CA SER A 174 45.23 -23.22 -22.73
C SER A 174 45.09 -23.60 -24.21
N SER A 175 45.36 -22.66 -25.12
CA SER A 175 45.40 -22.90 -26.57
C SER A 175 46.56 -23.81 -27.00
N TYR A 176 47.63 -23.92 -26.20
CA TYR A 176 48.82 -24.74 -26.47
C TYR A 176 48.83 -26.07 -25.71
N ARG A 177 47.69 -26.47 -25.11
CA ARG A 177 47.56 -27.72 -24.34
C ARG A 177 47.77 -28.99 -25.18
N SER A 178 47.68 -28.88 -26.50
CA SER A 178 47.96 -29.97 -27.46
C SER A 178 49.44 -30.36 -27.52
N ILE A 179 50.35 -29.51 -27.05
CA ILE A 179 51.80 -29.78 -27.10
C ILE A 179 52.20 -30.67 -25.90
N PRO A 180 52.81 -31.85 -26.13
CA PRO A 180 53.13 -32.80 -25.06
C PRO A 180 54.01 -32.24 -23.94
N ARG A 181 55.01 -31.41 -24.27
CA ARG A 181 55.91 -30.80 -23.28
C ARG A 181 55.21 -29.80 -22.36
N VAL A 182 54.27 -29.03 -22.89
CA VAL A 182 53.45 -28.07 -22.12
C VAL A 182 52.49 -28.84 -21.22
N MET A 183 51.87 -29.91 -21.74
CA MET A 183 51.03 -30.81 -20.94
C MET A 183 51.80 -31.49 -19.80
N GLN A 184 53.04 -31.91 -20.04
CA GLN A 184 53.91 -32.49 -19.02
C GLN A 184 54.22 -31.49 -17.90
N ALA A 185 54.57 -30.24 -18.22
CA ALA A 185 54.79 -29.18 -17.23
C ALA A 185 53.51 -28.87 -16.41
N TRP A 186 52.35 -28.88 -17.07
CA TRP A 186 51.04 -28.76 -16.41
C TRP A 186 50.75 -29.90 -15.44
N LYS A 187 51.05 -31.14 -15.84
CA LYS A 187 50.87 -32.32 -14.99
C LYS A 187 51.78 -32.26 -13.77
N HIS A 188 53.06 -31.94 -13.95
CA HIS A 188 54.01 -31.75 -12.85
C HIS A 188 53.56 -30.64 -11.89
N MET A 189 53.02 -29.54 -12.41
CA MET A 189 52.45 -28.48 -11.56
C MET A 189 51.27 -28.98 -10.71
N GLN A 190 50.35 -29.75 -11.30
CA GLN A 190 49.23 -30.33 -10.57
C GLN A 190 49.68 -31.38 -9.53
N GLU A 191 50.69 -32.20 -9.86
CA GLU A 191 51.32 -33.14 -8.94
C GLU A 191 51.97 -32.42 -7.76
N LEU A 192 52.72 -31.34 -8.01
CA LEU A 192 53.32 -30.51 -6.95
C LEU A 192 52.25 -29.83 -6.08
N GLN A 193 51.17 -29.31 -6.68
CA GLN A 193 50.07 -28.71 -5.93
C GLN A 193 49.36 -29.75 -5.03
N ASN A 194 49.13 -30.97 -5.53
CA ASN A 194 48.53 -32.04 -4.74
C ASN A 194 49.48 -32.54 -3.63
N THR A 195 50.78 -32.61 -3.92
CA THR A 195 51.81 -32.97 -2.93
C THR A 195 51.87 -31.93 -1.83
N LEU A 196 51.84 -30.63 -2.18
CA LEU A 196 51.79 -29.53 -1.22
C LEU A 196 50.51 -29.57 -0.38
N ARG A 197 49.34 -29.81 -0.99
CA ARG A 197 48.08 -30.00 -0.24
C ARG A 197 48.19 -31.15 0.76
N SER A 198 48.70 -32.31 0.35
CA SER A 198 48.88 -33.45 1.24
C SER A 198 49.89 -33.19 2.37
N LEU A 199 50.96 -32.44 2.10
CA LEU A 199 51.94 -32.05 3.11
C LEU A 199 51.31 -31.09 4.14
N ILE A 200 50.57 -30.10 3.66
CA ILE A 200 49.83 -29.16 4.50
C ILE A 200 48.80 -29.93 5.36
N ASP A 201 48.01 -30.83 4.77
CA ASP A 201 47.03 -31.65 5.51
C ASP A 201 47.69 -32.47 6.63
N LYS A 202 48.84 -33.09 6.36
CA LYS A 202 49.60 -33.87 7.36
C LYS A 202 50.16 -33.00 8.47
N ASP A 203 50.70 -31.84 8.13
CA ASP A 203 51.27 -30.91 9.11
C ASP A 203 50.15 -30.28 9.98
N PHE A 204 48.96 -30.01 9.41
CA PHE A 204 47.77 -29.62 10.18
C PHE A 204 47.24 -30.76 11.07
N ASP A 205 47.19 -32.00 10.58
CA ASP A 205 46.79 -33.17 11.38
C ASP A 205 47.73 -33.39 12.58
N ALA A 206 49.04 -33.27 12.37
CA ALA A 206 50.03 -33.39 13.44
C ALA A 206 49.92 -32.26 14.48
N PHE A 207 49.55 -31.05 14.04
CA PHE A 207 49.25 -29.94 14.95
C PHE A 207 47.99 -30.17 15.78
N TYR A 208 46.92 -30.69 15.16
CA TYR A 208 45.68 -31.01 15.87
C TYR A 208 45.85 -32.11 16.91
N LEU A 209 46.76 -33.06 16.66
CA LEU A 209 47.14 -34.11 17.61
C LEU A 209 48.06 -33.61 18.75
N GLN A 210 48.35 -32.30 18.80
CA GLN A 210 49.25 -31.65 19.77
C GLN A 210 50.62 -32.31 19.85
N ASP A 211 51.15 -32.80 18.73
CA ASP A 211 52.51 -33.31 18.70
C ASP A 211 53.49 -32.14 18.79
N LYS A 212 54.40 -32.17 19.78
CA LYS A 212 55.33 -31.05 20.09
C LYS A 212 56.36 -30.78 18.99
N SER A 213 56.27 -31.51 17.88
CA SER A 213 57.18 -31.48 16.74
C SER A 213 56.97 -30.27 15.82
N ILE A 214 55.77 -29.66 15.80
CA ILE A 214 55.44 -28.55 14.89
C ILE A 214 55.22 -27.24 15.68
N LYS A 215 55.98 -26.20 15.31
CA LYS A 215 55.84 -24.87 15.91
C LYS A 215 54.62 -24.15 15.31
N PRO A 216 53.86 -23.39 16.12
CA PRO A 216 52.73 -22.58 15.62
C PRO A 216 53.08 -21.64 14.46
N THR A 217 54.32 -21.14 14.41
CA THR A 217 54.81 -20.27 13.33
C THR A 217 54.84 -20.94 11.95
N VAL A 218 55.09 -22.26 11.90
CA VAL A 218 55.12 -23.03 10.64
C VAL A 218 53.72 -23.11 10.05
N ILE A 219 52.70 -23.10 10.90
CA ILE A 219 51.30 -23.24 10.53
C ILE A 219 50.72 -21.89 10.14
N GLU A 220 51.12 -20.81 10.81
CA GLU A 220 50.83 -19.45 10.36
C GLU A 220 51.36 -19.23 8.93
N ASP A 221 52.61 -19.64 8.67
CA ASP A 221 53.18 -19.59 7.32
C ASP A 221 52.46 -20.55 6.35
N ALA A 222 51.96 -21.70 6.82
CA ALA A 222 51.13 -22.62 6.02
C ALA A 222 49.76 -22.04 5.69
N CYS A 223 49.13 -21.29 6.59
CA CYS A 223 47.87 -20.57 6.33
C CYS A 223 48.04 -19.58 5.17
N LEU A 224 49.15 -18.85 5.14
CA LEU A 224 49.47 -17.96 4.00
C LEU A 224 49.60 -18.73 2.68
N ALA A 225 50.13 -19.94 2.71
CA ALA A 225 50.17 -20.80 1.52
C ALA A 225 48.75 -21.25 1.12
N VAL A 226 47.92 -21.69 2.07
CA VAL A 226 46.53 -22.14 1.84
C VAL A 226 45.69 -21.06 1.14
N ASP A 227 45.78 -19.80 1.57
CA ASP A 227 45.04 -18.70 0.95
C ASP A 227 45.36 -18.53 -0.55
N VAL A 228 46.58 -18.87 -0.95
CA VAL A 228 47.02 -18.80 -2.35
C VAL A 228 46.61 -20.05 -3.13
N LEU A 229 46.50 -21.23 -2.50
CA LEU A 229 46.05 -22.48 -3.14
C LEU A 229 44.54 -22.48 -3.48
N GLY A 230 43.75 -21.65 -2.80
CA GLY A 230 42.34 -21.40 -3.11
C GLY A 230 41.38 -21.56 -1.93
N SER A 231 40.23 -20.89 -2.02
CA SER A 231 39.20 -20.86 -0.98
C SER A 231 38.58 -22.22 -0.66
N ASP A 232 38.53 -23.14 -1.62
CA ASP A 232 37.92 -24.47 -1.43
C ASP A 232 38.75 -25.32 -0.47
N PHE A 233 40.08 -25.26 -0.59
CA PHE A 233 40.99 -25.97 0.31
C PHE A 233 40.96 -25.37 1.72
N ARG A 234 40.87 -24.03 1.80
CA ARG A 234 40.66 -23.33 3.08
C ARG A 234 39.39 -23.81 3.78
N LEU A 235 38.27 -23.88 3.07
CA LEU A 235 37.01 -24.37 3.65
C LEU A 235 37.12 -25.82 4.12
N GLN A 236 37.77 -26.70 3.36
CA GLN A 236 38.00 -28.10 3.77
C GLN A 236 38.82 -28.21 5.05
N LEU A 237 39.90 -27.43 5.18
CA LEU A 237 40.70 -27.38 6.40
C LEU A 237 39.90 -26.86 7.59
N ILE A 238 39.13 -25.79 7.41
CA ILE A 238 38.26 -25.23 8.45
C ILE A 238 37.19 -26.23 8.87
N GLU A 239 36.51 -26.89 7.92
CA GLU A 239 35.50 -27.91 8.21
C GLU A 239 36.08 -29.11 8.97
N ARG A 240 37.27 -29.57 8.58
CA ARG A 240 37.97 -30.65 9.28
C ARG A 240 38.36 -30.25 10.69
N TYR A 241 38.91 -29.05 10.87
CA TYR A 241 39.26 -28.51 12.19
C TYR A 241 38.04 -28.42 13.10
N VAL A 242 36.97 -27.78 12.62
CA VAL A 242 35.70 -27.65 13.35
C VAL A 242 35.10 -29.02 13.69
N ALA A 243 35.22 -30.01 12.79
CA ALA A 243 34.74 -31.37 13.05
C ALA A 243 35.53 -32.10 14.15
N LEU A 244 36.84 -31.83 14.28
CA LEU A 244 37.71 -32.39 15.34
C LEU A 244 37.37 -31.77 16.70
N GLU A 245 37.32 -30.45 16.79
CA GLU A 245 36.97 -29.73 18.04
C GLU A 245 35.55 -30.10 18.53
N LEU A 246 34.59 -30.23 17.62
CA LEU A 246 33.21 -30.64 17.95
C LEU A 246 33.03 -32.16 18.08
N LYS A 247 34.09 -32.97 17.96
CA LYS A 247 34.00 -34.42 18.17
C LYS A 247 33.67 -34.76 19.62
N GLU A 248 34.28 -34.05 20.56
CA GLU A 248 34.03 -34.24 22.00
C GLU A 248 32.65 -33.72 22.40
N TYR A 249 32.21 -32.61 21.79
CA TYR A 249 30.84 -32.12 21.93
C TYR A 249 29.82 -33.21 21.56
N ARG A 250 29.96 -33.81 20.36
CA ARG A 250 29.08 -34.88 19.87
C ARG A 250 29.15 -36.15 20.71
N ARG A 251 30.24 -36.39 21.44
CA ARG A 251 30.35 -37.53 22.36
C ARG A 251 29.60 -37.25 23.67
N ILE A 252 29.71 -36.05 24.22
CA ILE A 252 29.15 -35.67 25.53
C ILE A 252 27.64 -35.40 25.45
N PHE A 253 27.16 -34.77 24.37
CA PHE A 253 25.78 -34.26 24.28
C PHE A 253 24.87 -35.09 23.36
N ARG A 254 25.01 -36.41 23.38
CA ARG A 254 24.15 -37.31 22.59
C ARG A 254 22.70 -37.22 23.06
N THR A 255 21.75 -37.28 22.13
CA THR A 255 20.31 -37.21 22.39
C THR A 255 19.76 -38.32 23.29
N SER A 256 20.49 -39.45 23.41
CA SER A 256 20.14 -40.58 24.28
C SER A 256 20.66 -40.45 25.72
N ASP A 257 21.54 -39.49 26.01
CA ASP A 257 22.21 -39.35 27.31
C ASP A 257 21.56 -38.25 28.16
N GLU A 258 21.62 -38.35 29.49
CA GLU A 258 21.04 -37.37 30.42
C GLU A 258 21.63 -35.96 30.21
N ALA A 259 22.91 -35.90 29.82
CA ALA A 259 23.59 -34.66 29.46
C ALA A 259 22.99 -33.98 28.21
N GLY A 260 22.32 -34.75 27.34
CA GLY A 260 21.73 -34.27 26.10
C GLY A 260 20.30 -33.75 26.23
N GLN A 261 19.63 -33.95 27.36
CA GLN A 261 18.23 -33.56 27.59
C GLN A 261 18.00 -32.04 27.54
N LEU A 262 16.74 -31.63 27.34
CA LEU A 262 16.34 -30.23 27.22
C LEU A 262 16.76 -29.39 28.45
N ASP A 263 16.71 -29.96 29.65
CA ASP A 263 17.06 -29.24 30.88
C ASP A 263 18.55 -28.84 30.96
N ASN A 264 19.41 -29.48 30.15
CA ASN A 264 20.85 -29.26 30.13
C ASN A 264 21.32 -28.39 28.95
N ILE A 265 20.42 -27.69 28.23
CA ILE A 265 20.80 -26.78 27.13
C ILE A 265 21.79 -25.70 27.60
N SER A 266 21.63 -25.15 28.80
CA SER A 266 22.59 -24.20 29.41
C SER A 266 24.01 -24.75 29.51
N ARG A 267 24.17 -26.06 29.71
CA ARG A 267 25.48 -26.73 29.76
C ARG A 267 26.13 -26.80 28.38
N ARG A 268 25.34 -27.02 27.31
CA ARG A 268 25.84 -26.99 25.91
C ARG A 268 26.42 -25.62 25.58
N PHE A 269 25.72 -24.55 25.93
CA PHE A 269 26.19 -23.18 25.69
C PHE A 269 27.39 -22.79 26.54
N SER A 270 27.42 -23.22 27.81
CA SER A 270 28.59 -23.02 28.67
C SER A 270 29.82 -23.76 28.16
N TRP A 271 29.63 -24.98 27.64
CA TRP A 271 30.70 -25.76 27.01
C TRP A 271 31.23 -25.06 25.76
N PHE A 272 30.34 -24.59 24.87
CA PHE A 272 30.75 -23.87 23.66
C PHE A 272 31.49 -22.55 23.97
N ARG A 273 31.05 -21.80 25.00
CA ARG A 273 31.76 -20.58 25.43
C ARG A 273 33.19 -20.88 25.88
N ARG A 274 33.40 -21.98 26.60
CA ARG A 274 34.75 -22.43 27.00
C ARG A 274 35.58 -22.84 25.80
N LEU A 275 35.01 -23.64 24.89
CA LEU A 275 35.69 -24.03 23.65
C LEU A 275 36.13 -22.80 22.85
N LEU A 276 35.24 -21.83 22.67
CA LEU A 276 35.52 -20.60 21.94
C LEU A 276 36.62 -19.77 22.62
N GLN A 277 36.61 -19.71 23.95
CA GLN A 277 37.66 -19.02 24.72
C GLN A 277 39.01 -19.73 24.58
N THR A 278 39.04 -21.06 24.65
CA THR A 278 40.25 -21.87 24.43
C THR A 278 40.78 -21.68 23.00
N HIS A 279 39.89 -21.73 22.01
CA HIS A 279 40.24 -21.45 20.61
C HIS A 279 40.86 -20.05 20.46
N GLU A 280 40.23 -19.00 21.00
CA GLU A 280 40.76 -17.63 20.90
C GLU A 280 42.10 -17.44 21.62
N LEU A 281 42.34 -18.14 22.73
CA LEU A 281 43.58 -18.03 23.52
C LEU A 281 44.74 -18.85 22.93
N GLU A 282 44.49 -20.09 22.51
CA GLU A 282 45.53 -21.05 22.12
C GLU A 282 45.76 -21.11 20.60
N GLN A 283 44.66 -21.12 19.83
CA GLN A 283 44.64 -21.44 18.39
C GLN A 283 44.39 -20.19 17.51
N GLY A 284 43.78 -19.16 18.07
CA GLY A 284 43.40 -17.92 17.38
C GLY A 284 44.60 -17.07 16.93
N ARG A 285 45.80 -17.36 17.45
CA ARG A 285 47.06 -16.76 16.97
C ARG A 285 47.60 -17.42 15.71
N VAL A 286 47.16 -18.64 15.40
CA VAL A 286 47.69 -19.45 14.29
C VAL A 286 46.89 -19.24 13.01
N PHE A 287 45.58 -19.00 13.14
CA PHE A 287 44.71 -18.73 12.00
C PHE A 287 44.60 -17.23 11.70
N PRO A 288 44.67 -16.81 10.42
CA PRO A 288 44.39 -15.44 10.03
C PRO A 288 42.97 -15.00 10.45
N SER A 289 42.82 -13.74 10.88
CA SER A 289 41.52 -13.17 11.27
C SER A 289 40.48 -13.22 10.15
N ASP A 290 40.93 -13.17 8.90
CA ASP A 290 40.08 -13.17 7.70
C ASP A 290 39.37 -14.50 7.46
N TRP A 291 39.89 -15.59 8.01
CA TRP A 291 39.29 -16.93 7.86
C TRP A 291 38.05 -17.09 8.72
N LYS A 292 37.89 -16.24 9.75
CA LYS A 292 36.73 -16.22 10.66
C LYS A 292 36.36 -17.64 11.13
N VAL A 293 37.35 -18.41 11.57
CA VAL A 293 37.19 -19.80 12.03
C VAL A 293 36.17 -19.87 13.18
N SER A 294 36.16 -18.88 14.07
CA SER A 294 35.17 -18.74 15.14
C SER A 294 33.72 -18.71 14.64
N TRP A 295 33.45 -18.11 13.47
CA TRP A 295 32.11 -18.09 12.87
C TRP A 295 31.73 -19.47 12.34
N HIS A 296 32.67 -20.18 11.70
CA HIS A 296 32.44 -21.54 11.20
C HIS A 296 32.21 -22.53 12.35
N LEU A 297 32.94 -22.36 13.46
CA LEU A 297 32.73 -23.12 14.70
C LEU A 297 31.32 -22.88 15.27
N LEU A 298 30.90 -21.61 15.33
CA LEU A 298 29.55 -21.24 15.75
C LEU A 298 28.49 -21.83 14.82
N ALA A 299 28.67 -21.75 13.51
CA ALA A 299 27.71 -22.24 12.53
C ALA A 299 27.51 -23.76 12.63
N LYS A 300 28.59 -24.53 12.73
CA LYS A 300 28.50 -25.99 12.91
C LYS A 300 27.96 -26.41 14.27
N PHE A 301 28.34 -25.71 15.35
CA PHE A 301 27.74 -25.92 16.66
C PHE A 301 26.23 -25.67 16.63
N THR A 302 25.82 -24.60 15.96
CA THR A 302 24.41 -24.21 15.80
C THR A 302 23.63 -25.23 15.00
N GLU A 303 24.20 -25.75 13.91
CA GLU A 303 23.60 -26.81 13.09
C GLU A 303 23.34 -28.08 13.92
N ILE A 304 24.37 -28.60 14.61
CA ILE A 304 24.26 -29.82 15.44
C ILE A 304 23.25 -29.60 16.57
N THR A 305 23.37 -28.48 17.29
CA THR A 305 22.52 -28.20 18.46
C THR A 305 21.06 -27.97 18.05
N ARG A 306 20.82 -27.35 16.90
CA ARG A 306 19.47 -27.19 16.36
C ARG A 306 18.84 -28.55 16.08
N ASP A 307 19.55 -29.43 15.39
CA ASP A 307 19.04 -30.74 15.02
C ASP A 307 18.77 -31.59 16.28
N ASP A 308 19.66 -31.55 17.27
CA ASP A 308 19.44 -32.16 18.59
C ASP A 308 18.19 -31.59 19.28
N ILE A 309 18.03 -30.26 19.35
CA ILE A 309 16.86 -29.61 19.96
C ILE A 309 15.58 -30.02 19.22
N THR A 310 15.58 -30.05 17.88
CA THR A 310 14.41 -30.49 17.10
C THR A 310 14.04 -31.94 17.39
N THR A 311 15.02 -32.84 17.50
CA THR A 311 14.74 -34.25 17.87
C THR A 311 14.23 -34.39 19.31
N LEU A 312 14.75 -33.60 20.24
CA LEU A 312 14.33 -33.62 21.64
C LEU A 312 12.94 -33.03 21.83
N LEU A 313 12.62 -31.91 21.17
CA LEU A 313 11.30 -31.29 21.22
C LEU A 313 10.22 -32.17 20.57
N SER A 314 10.53 -32.85 19.46
CA SER A 314 9.61 -33.80 18.85
C SER A 314 9.36 -35.03 19.72
N THR A 315 10.39 -35.55 20.41
CA THR A 315 10.26 -36.67 21.35
C THR A 315 9.51 -36.27 22.62
N ALA A 316 9.77 -35.07 23.14
CA ALA A 316 9.14 -34.53 24.34
C ALA A 316 7.73 -33.97 24.11
N GLY A 317 7.23 -33.91 22.88
CA GLY A 317 6.05 -33.13 22.49
C GLY A 317 4.77 -33.34 23.32
N LYS A 318 4.58 -34.51 23.95
CA LYS A 318 3.43 -34.78 24.84
C LYS A 318 3.70 -34.54 26.33
N SER A 319 4.96 -34.48 26.75
CA SER A 319 5.39 -34.26 28.14
C SER A 319 5.95 -32.85 28.38
N LEU A 320 6.04 -32.04 27.33
CA LEU A 320 6.64 -30.72 27.40
C LEU A 320 5.72 -29.75 28.15
N THR A 321 6.17 -29.26 29.30
CA THR A 321 5.46 -28.19 29.99
C THR A 321 5.76 -26.85 29.33
N VAL A 322 4.76 -25.96 29.29
CA VAL A 322 4.88 -24.60 28.73
C VAL A 322 6.04 -23.84 29.39
N LYS A 323 6.18 -24.00 30.71
CA LYS A 323 7.27 -23.39 31.46
C LYS A 323 8.64 -23.88 30.99
N THR A 324 8.82 -25.20 30.87
CA THR A 324 10.08 -25.77 30.35
C THR A 324 10.37 -25.33 28.92
N LEU A 325 9.35 -25.21 28.06
CA LEU A 325 9.52 -24.70 26.68
C LEU A 325 10.02 -23.25 26.68
N LEU A 326 9.37 -22.38 27.45
CA LEU A 326 9.71 -20.94 27.51
C LEU A 326 11.06 -20.69 28.17
N ASP A 327 11.37 -21.39 29.26
CA ASP A 327 12.66 -21.28 29.96
C ASP A 327 13.81 -21.68 29.00
N ASN A 328 13.66 -22.80 28.29
CA ASN A 328 14.65 -23.25 27.32
C ASN A 328 14.79 -22.29 26.14
N LEU A 329 13.68 -21.80 25.59
CA LEU A 329 13.71 -20.82 24.50
C LEU A 329 14.38 -19.51 24.92
N GLN A 330 14.12 -19.04 26.15
CA GLN A 330 14.78 -17.85 26.70
C GLN A 330 16.29 -18.05 26.80
N ILE A 331 16.75 -19.21 27.28
CA ILE A 331 18.19 -19.54 27.35
C ILE A 331 18.82 -19.53 25.94
N VAL A 332 18.13 -20.08 24.94
CA VAL A 332 18.59 -20.06 23.53
C VAL A 332 18.66 -18.62 23.00
N ALA A 333 17.63 -17.82 23.20
CA ALA A 333 17.59 -16.44 22.74
C ALA A 333 18.67 -15.57 23.40
N GLU A 334 18.92 -15.77 24.70
CA GLU A 334 19.99 -15.09 25.43
C GLU A 334 21.38 -15.48 24.88
N PHE A 335 21.58 -16.76 24.53
CA PHE A 335 22.80 -17.21 23.89
C PHE A 335 23.02 -16.53 22.53
N GLU A 336 22.01 -16.51 21.65
CA GLU A 336 22.07 -15.83 20.35
C GLU A 336 22.39 -14.34 20.51
N SER A 337 21.73 -13.66 21.47
CA SER A 337 22.01 -12.25 21.78
C SER A 337 23.43 -12.05 22.31
N SER A 338 23.93 -12.94 23.16
CA SER A 338 25.30 -12.86 23.70
C SER A 338 26.36 -13.00 22.60
N MET A 339 26.11 -13.86 21.61
CA MET A 339 26.99 -14.05 20.46
C MET A 339 26.91 -12.85 19.50
N ALA A 340 25.71 -12.33 19.22
CA ALA A 340 25.53 -11.12 18.42
C ALA A 340 26.24 -9.91 19.02
N LYS A 341 26.18 -9.74 20.35
CA LYS A 341 26.90 -8.69 21.07
C LYS A 341 28.43 -8.85 21.00
N LYS A 342 28.94 -10.09 21.06
CA LYS A 342 30.39 -10.36 21.03
C LYS A 342 31.04 -9.90 19.71
N TRP A 343 30.37 -10.09 18.57
CA TRP A 343 30.92 -9.75 17.24
C TRP A 343 30.25 -8.54 16.58
N ALA A 344 29.40 -7.80 17.30
CA ALA A 344 28.67 -6.62 16.82
C ALA A 344 27.98 -6.81 15.45
N THR A 345 27.58 -8.04 15.15
CA THR A 345 26.94 -8.45 13.89
C THR A 345 25.73 -9.31 14.24
N PRO A 346 24.63 -9.24 13.47
CA PRO A 346 23.47 -10.06 13.76
C PRO A 346 23.80 -11.54 13.55
N TYR A 347 23.25 -12.39 14.40
CA TYR A 347 23.53 -13.83 14.45
C TYR A 347 23.29 -14.52 13.08
N GLN A 348 22.23 -14.10 12.37
CA GLN A 348 21.89 -14.62 11.05
C GLN A 348 22.95 -14.34 9.99
N ASP A 349 23.53 -13.14 10.01
CA ASP A 349 24.55 -12.74 9.02
C ASP A 349 25.85 -13.52 9.24
N MET A 350 26.22 -13.77 10.50
CA MET A 350 27.38 -14.62 10.83
C MET A 350 27.20 -16.04 10.29
N LEU A 351 26.01 -16.61 10.45
CA LEU A 351 25.73 -17.95 9.93
C LEU A 351 25.77 -17.95 8.39
N SER A 352 25.15 -16.96 7.73
CA SER A 352 25.15 -16.87 6.27
C SER A 352 26.55 -16.71 5.66
N ALA A 353 27.46 -15.99 6.34
CA ALA A 353 28.82 -15.76 5.90
C ALA A 353 29.72 -17.02 5.88
N THR A 354 29.29 -18.10 6.54
CA THR A 354 30.06 -19.35 6.66
C THR A 354 29.65 -20.42 5.66
N VAL A 355 28.59 -20.16 4.88
CA VAL A 355 27.99 -21.15 3.98
C VAL A 355 28.39 -20.85 2.54
N SER A 356 28.77 -21.89 1.81
CA SER A 356 29.05 -21.80 0.37
C SER A 356 27.82 -21.25 -0.38
N PRO A 357 27.98 -20.42 -1.42
CA PRO A 357 26.88 -19.67 -2.06
C PRO A 357 25.73 -20.55 -2.62
N ASN A 358 25.92 -21.87 -2.71
CA ASN A 358 24.94 -22.83 -3.23
C ASN A 358 24.22 -23.66 -2.14
N SER A 359 24.44 -23.41 -0.85
CA SER A 359 23.81 -24.19 0.24
C SER A 359 22.68 -23.42 0.92
N ARG A 360 21.75 -24.17 1.53
CA ARG A 360 20.57 -23.62 2.24
C ARG A 360 21.01 -22.64 3.32
N LEU A 361 20.31 -21.51 3.42
CA LEU A 361 20.58 -20.51 4.45
C LEU A 361 20.42 -21.15 5.84
N PRO A 362 21.47 -21.09 6.67
CA PRO A 362 21.42 -21.63 8.02
C PRO A 362 20.42 -20.81 8.84
N LYS A 363 19.49 -21.52 9.49
CA LYS A 363 18.46 -20.93 10.36
C LYS A 363 18.96 -20.86 11.81
N PRO A 364 18.52 -19.86 12.60
CA PRO A 364 18.92 -19.72 14.00
C PRO A 364 18.37 -20.87 14.86
N LEU A 365 18.88 -21.01 16.09
CA LEU A 365 18.45 -22.05 17.04
C LEU A 365 16.99 -21.82 17.46
N THR A 366 16.57 -20.56 17.60
CA THR A 366 15.19 -20.16 17.93
C THR A 366 14.14 -20.76 16.99
N HIS A 367 14.48 -20.95 15.71
CA HIS A 367 13.57 -21.54 14.73
C HIS A 367 13.22 -23.02 15.01
N ALA A 368 14.03 -23.74 15.79
CA ALA A 368 13.70 -25.12 16.18
C ALA A 368 12.44 -25.20 17.08
N PHE A 369 12.07 -24.09 17.73
CA PHE A 369 10.95 -24.03 18.66
C PHE A 369 9.63 -23.62 18.01
N ASP A 370 9.66 -23.01 16.81
CA ASP A 370 8.46 -22.52 16.12
C ASP A 370 7.38 -23.62 15.92
N PRO A 371 7.70 -24.86 15.47
CA PRO A 371 6.69 -25.91 15.28
C PRO A 371 6.03 -26.39 16.58
N HIS A 372 6.66 -26.16 17.72
CA HIS A 372 6.20 -26.62 19.03
C HIS A 372 5.54 -25.50 19.85
N MET A 373 5.49 -24.28 19.31
CA MET A 373 4.88 -23.13 19.99
C MET A 373 3.34 -23.23 20.04
N SER A 374 2.72 -24.15 19.30
CA SER A 374 1.28 -24.44 19.44
C SER A 374 0.90 -24.83 20.87
N VAL A 375 1.79 -25.53 21.60
CA VAL A 375 1.55 -25.91 23.00
C VAL A 375 1.46 -24.67 23.90
N PHE A 376 2.23 -23.62 23.59
CA PHE A 376 2.12 -22.34 24.28
C PHE A 376 0.81 -21.65 23.91
N VAL A 377 0.45 -21.60 22.62
CA VAL A 377 -0.79 -20.99 22.14
C VAL A 377 -2.02 -21.66 22.77
N ASP A 378 -2.03 -23.00 22.84
CA ASP A 378 -3.09 -23.79 23.49
C ASP A 378 -3.18 -23.51 25.00
N ALA A 379 -2.03 -23.31 25.66
CA ALA A 379 -2.01 -22.94 27.06
C ALA A 379 -2.54 -21.52 27.31
N GLN A 380 -2.25 -20.57 26.41
CA GLN A 380 -2.84 -19.23 26.46
C GLN A 380 -4.35 -19.28 26.18
N ASP A 381 -4.80 -20.10 25.22
CA ASP A 381 -6.23 -20.33 24.94
C ASP A 381 -6.95 -20.87 26.18
N LYS A 382 -6.36 -21.85 26.87
CA LYS A 382 -6.91 -22.40 28.12
C LYS A 382 -6.90 -21.40 29.27
N ALA A 383 -5.82 -20.63 29.44
CA ALA A 383 -5.74 -19.61 30.49
C ALA A 383 -6.81 -18.52 30.30
N LEU A 384 -7.04 -18.09 29.06
CA LEU A 384 -8.10 -17.15 28.70
C LEU A 384 -9.49 -17.75 28.94
N SER A 385 -9.68 -19.03 28.64
CA SER A 385 -10.90 -19.75 28.97
C SER A 385 -11.20 -19.73 30.46
N ASP A 386 -10.23 -20.14 31.28
CA ASP A 386 -10.40 -20.26 32.72
C ASP A 386 -10.62 -18.88 33.37
N MET A 387 -9.97 -17.83 32.86
CA MET A 387 -10.18 -16.44 33.29
C MET A 387 -11.60 -15.94 32.98
N LEU A 388 -12.19 -16.33 31.83
CA LEU A 388 -13.52 -15.87 31.42
C LEU A 388 -14.68 -16.67 32.03
N VAL A 389 -14.45 -17.88 32.54
CA VAL A 389 -15.49 -18.73 33.15
C VAL A 389 -16.23 -18.05 34.33
N PRO A 390 -15.56 -17.37 35.29
CA PRO A 390 -16.22 -16.61 36.35
C PRO A 390 -17.16 -15.51 35.81
N HIS A 391 -16.77 -14.85 34.72
CA HIS A 391 -17.53 -13.75 34.12
C HIS A 391 -18.74 -14.21 33.31
N ARG A 392 -18.70 -15.42 32.73
CA ARG A 392 -19.86 -16.03 32.04
C ARG A 392 -20.96 -16.52 32.98
N LYS A 393 -20.61 -16.91 34.21
CA LYS A 393 -21.53 -17.57 35.16
C LYS A 393 -22.10 -16.67 36.25
N SER A 394 -21.64 -15.41 36.36
CA SER A 394 -22.04 -14.51 37.44
C SER A 394 -23.48 -14.02 37.29
N LYS A 395 -24.42 -14.88 37.69
CA LYS A 395 -25.74 -14.49 38.22
C LYS A 395 -25.49 -13.68 39.49
N SER A 396 -25.83 -12.39 39.47
CA SER A 396 -25.99 -11.59 40.69
C SER A 396 -24.76 -11.53 41.61
N ILE A 397 -23.86 -10.57 41.42
CA ILE A 397 -23.24 -9.85 42.54
C ILE A 397 -22.94 -8.43 42.07
N LYS A 398 -23.28 -7.47 42.92
CA LYS A 398 -22.99 -6.05 42.83
C LYS A 398 -21.51 -5.82 42.48
N SER A 399 -21.17 -5.66 41.20
CA SER A 399 -19.87 -5.14 40.82
C SER A 399 -19.88 -3.64 41.08
N THR A 400 -19.27 -3.22 42.19
CA THR A 400 -18.91 -1.83 42.40
C THR A 400 -18.12 -1.35 41.19
N PRO A 401 -18.57 -0.30 40.47
CA PRO A 401 -17.78 0.31 39.39
C PRO A 401 -16.39 0.66 39.91
N ARG A 402 -15.34 0.18 39.26
CA ARG A 402 -13.98 0.71 39.44
C ARG A 402 -13.67 1.60 38.25
N ALA A 403 -13.08 2.76 38.52
CA ALA A 403 -12.46 3.59 37.52
C ALA A 403 -11.42 2.75 36.75
N SER A 404 -11.43 2.82 35.42
CA SER A 404 -10.43 2.17 34.57
C SER A 404 -9.01 2.48 35.08
N LEU A 405 -8.17 1.45 35.22
CA LEU A 405 -6.75 1.66 35.46
C LEU A 405 -6.15 2.34 34.23
N GLU A 406 -5.40 3.41 34.46
CA GLU A 406 -4.71 4.19 33.44
C GLU A 406 -3.97 3.29 32.45
N THR A 407 -4.20 3.59 31.17
CA THR A 407 -3.43 3.12 30.03
C THR A 407 -1.93 3.22 30.31
N PHE A 408 -1.20 2.15 29.98
CA PHE A 408 0.25 2.12 29.97
C PHE A 408 0.81 3.36 29.23
N ASN A 409 1.43 4.26 29.99
CA ASN A 409 2.31 5.36 29.58
C ASN A 409 1.82 6.26 28.44
N THR A 410 1.20 7.38 28.79
CA THR A 410 1.46 8.68 28.15
C THR A 410 1.28 9.78 29.20
N GLU A 411 2.30 10.63 29.30
CA GLU A 411 2.39 11.76 30.23
C GLU A 411 1.31 12.81 29.97
N GLU A 412 0.88 13.44 31.08
CA GLU A 412 0.33 14.79 31.23
C GLU A 412 -0.59 15.34 30.13
N ASP A 413 -1.89 15.34 30.40
CA ASP A 413 -2.67 16.58 30.24
C ASP A 413 -3.91 16.57 31.13
N GLY A 414 -4.02 17.62 31.94
CA GLY A 414 -5.16 17.82 32.83
C GLY A 414 -6.33 18.44 32.09
N ASP A 415 -7.46 17.73 32.03
CA ASP A 415 -8.77 18.37 32.13
C ASP A 415 -9.86 17.37 32.59
N ASN A 416 -10.87 17.91 33.26
CA ASN A 416 -11.97 17.23 33.92
C ASN A 416 -12.70 16.20 33.03
N SER A 417 -12.38 14.92 33.15
CA SER A 417 -13.26 13.82 32.71
C SER A 417 -13.60 12.93 33.90
N SER A 418 -14.90 12.76 34.14
CA SER A 418 -15.43 11.82 35.14
C SER A 418 -14.87 10.41 34.92
N PRO A 419 -14.54 9.66 35.99
CA PRO A 419 -13.84 8.38 35.89
C PRO A 419 -14.64 7.37 35.07
N ILE A 420 -13.95 6.75 34.11
CA ILE A 420 -14.49 5.82 33.12
C ILE A 420 -15.10 4.60 33.83
N VAL A 421 -16.40 4.36 33.63
CA VAL A 421 -17.13 3.22 34.23
C VAL A 421 -17.23 2.08 33.21
N VAL A 422 -16.20 1.24 33.21
CA VAL A 422 -16.09 0.05 32.35
C VAL A 422 -16.17 -1.22 33.20
N LEU A 423 -16.63 -2.32 32.61
CA LEU A 423 -16.64 -3.62 33.27
C LEU A 423 -15.20 -4.06 33.63
N PRO A 424 -14.90 -4.40 34.90
CA PRO A 424 -13.56 -4.85 35.31
C PRO A 424 -13.02 -6.05 34.50
N SER A 425 -13.93 -6.88 33.98
CA SER A 425 -13.58 -8.03 33.13
C SER A 425 -12.87 -7.65 31.83
N SER A 426 -13.15 -6.48 31.23
CA SER A 426 -12.43 -6.06 30.02
C SER A 426 -11.02 -5.58 30.35
N THR A 427 -10.83 -4.89 31.48
CA THR A 427 -9.49 -4.44 31.88
C THR A 427 -8.56 -5.62 32.19
N GLU A 428 -9.07 -6.67 32.84
CA GLU A 428 -8.29 -7.89 33.12
C GLU A 428 -7.94 -8.65 31.83
N LEU A 429 -8.87 -8.72 30.87
CA LEU A 429 -8.63 -9.35 29.56
C LEU A 429 -7.54 -8.65 28.77
N PHE A 430 -7.58 -7.32 28.65
CA PHE A 430 -6.57 -6.57 27.90
C PHE A 430 -5.22 -6.52 28.61
N TYR A 431 -5.19 -6.53 29.95
CA TYR A 431 -3.94 -6.69 30.70
C TYR A 431 -3.27 -8.04 30.37
N PHE A 432 -4.05 -9.13 30.35
CA PHE A 432 -3.54 -10.45 29.97
C PHE A 432 -3.08 -10.48 28.50
N TYR A 433 -3.80 -9.84 27.58
CA TYR A 433 -3.38 -9.72 26.18
C TYR A 433 -2.04 -8.98 26.05
N GLY A 434 -1.86 -7.87 26.76
CA GLY A 434 -0.60 -7.14 26.79
C GLY A 434 0.56 -8.00 27.29
N GLN A 435 0.37 -8.73 28.40
CA GLN A 435 1.40 -9.58 28.98
C GLN A 435 1.77 -10.78 28.08
N SER A 436 0.77 -11.45 27.51
CA SER A 436 0.99 -12.61 26.62
C SER A 436 1.61 -12.19 25.29
N LEU A 437 1.24 -11.02 24.76
CA LEU A 437 1.88 -10.42 23.59
C LEU A 437 3.35 -10.11 23.86
N GLU A 438 3.67 -9.41 24.96
CA GLU A 438 5.05 -9.03 25.28
C GLU A 438 5.96 -10.26 25.46
N GLN A 439 5.44 -11.30 26.12
CA GLN A 439 6.12 -12.58 26.27
C GLN A 439 6.36 -13.24 24.90
N CYS A 440 5.38 -13.26 24.00
CA CYS A 440 5.56 -13.81 22.66
C CYS A 440 6.49 -12.98 21.79
N ALA A 441 6.33 -11.66 21.75
CA ALA A 441 7.14 -10.76 20.92
C ALA A 441 8.63 -10.81 21.29
N ARG A 442 8.95 -11.09 22.56
CA ARG A 442 10.32 -11.32 23.03
C ARG A 442 10.92 -12.64 22.52
N LEU A 443 10.08 -13.64 22.27
CA LEU A 443 10.49 -15.03 22.02
C LEU A 443 10.38 -15.46 20.56
N SER A 444 9.35 -15.03 19.84
CA SER A 444 9.15 -15.30 18.41
C SER A 444 8.39 -14.16 17.73
N ARG A 445 8.78 -13.84 16.49
CA ARG A 445 8.14 -12.82 15.62
C ARG A 445 7.46 -13.42 14.38
N GLY A 446 7.46 -14.75 14.30
CA GLY A 446 6.96 -15.51 13.15
C GLY A 446 5.53 -16.02 13.32
N SER A 447 5.26 -17.22 12.81
CA SER A 447 3.94 -17.87 12.88
C SER A 447 3.32 -17.96 14.27
N PRO A 448 4.07 -18.15 15.39
CA PRO A 448 3.42 -18.27 16.68
C PRO A 448 2.77 -16.98 17.19
N LEU A 449 3.31 -15.82 16.81
CA LEU A 449 2.70 -14.53 17.13
C LEU A 449 1.38 -14.33 16.37
N PHE A 450 1.30 -14.84 15.15
CA PHE A 450 0.08 -14.88 14.36
C PHE A 450 -0.98 -15.80 14.98
N ASP A 451 -0.57 -17.00 15.42
CA ASP A 451 -1.47 -17.94 16.09
C ASP A 451 -2.01 -17.37 17.41
N LEU A 452 -1.17 -16.68 18.19
CA LEU A 452 -1.61 -15.95 19.38
C LEU A 452 -2.62 -14.83 19.03
N CYS A 453 -2.38 -14.09 17.94
CA CYS A 453 -3.34 -13.09 17.46
C CYS A 453 -4.71 -13.71 17.14
N ASN A 454 -4.73 -14.89 16.51
CA ASN A 454 -5.98 -15.61 16.23
C ASN A 454 -6.70 -16.05 17.52
N VAL A 455 -5.96 -16.45 18.55
CA VAL A 455 -6.52 -16.72 19.88
C VAL A 455 -7.12 -15.45 20.49
N HIS A 456 -6.42 -14.30 20.44
CA HIS A 456 -6.98 -13.02 20.91
C HIS A 456 -8.26 -12.62 20.16
N LYS A 457 -8.31 -12.78 18.83
CA LYS A 457 -9.52 -12.54 18.03
C LYS A 457 -10.68 -13.44 18.46
N LYS A 458 -10.41 -14.75 18.58
CA LYS A 458 -11.40 -15.75 19.04
C LYS A 458 -11.99 -15.35 20.39
N TRP A 459 -11.15 -15.03 21.38
CA TRP A 459 -11.62 -14.69 22.72
C TRP A 459 -12.29 -13.32 22.80
N LEU A 460 -11.91 -12.35 21.96
CA LEU A 460 -12.60 -11.06 21.88
C LEU A 460 -14.01 -11.22 21.29
N ARG A 461 -14.17 -12.07 20.26
CA ARG A 461 -15.49 -12.44 19.73
C ARG A 461 -16.34 -13.15 20.79
N ILE A 462 -15.78 -14.13 21.49
CA ILE A 462 -16.54 -14.84 22.52
C ILE A 462 -16.88 -13.91 23.69
N TYR A 463 -16.01 -12.98 24.06
CA TYR A 463 -16.32 -11.96 25.07
C TYR A 463 -17.49 -11.06 24.64
N ALA A 464 -17.49 -10.61 23.38
CA ALA A 464 -18.58 -9.84 22.79
C ALA A 464 -19.93 -10.60 22.82
N GLU A 465 -19.93 -11.89 22.52
CA GLU A 465 -21.14 -12.71 22.45
C GLU A 465 -21.61 -13.21 23.84
N ASP A 466 -20.73 -13.89 24.58
CA ASP A 466 -21.08 -14.61 25.81
C ASP A 466 -21.09 -13.72 27.06
N VAL A 467 -20.43 -12.56 27.04
CA VAL A 467 -20.39 -11.64 28.19
C VAL A 467 -21.21 -10.40 27.89
N LEU A 468 -20.85 -9.64 26.86
CA LEU A 468 -21.53 -8.37 26.55
C LEU A 468 -22.95 -8.63 26.04
N THR A 469 -23.12 -9.41 24.97
CA THR A 469 -24.44 -9.65 24.38
C THR A 469 -25.33 -10.54 25.27
N ALA A 470 -24.77 -11.53 25.95
CA ALA A 470 -25.52 -12.36 26.89
C ALA A 470 -26.05 -11.54 28.08
N SER A 471 -25.26 -10.60 28.62
CA SER A 471 -25.71 -9.71 29.70
C SER A 471 -26.93 -8.86 29.31
N LEU A 472 -27.07 -8.55 28.02
CA LEU A 472 -28.23 -7.87 27.43
C LEU A 472 -29.40 -8.86 27.20
N LYS A 473 -29.14 -10.01 26.56
CA LYS A 473 -30.17 -11.02 26.19
C LYS A 473 -30.83 -11.69 27.39
N GLN A 474 -30.11 -11.92 28.48
CA GLN A 474 -30.62 -12.69 29.62
C GLN A 474 -31.65 -11.91 30.47
N ARG A 475 -31.76 -10.59 30.28
CA ARG A 475 -32.83 -9.75 30.87
C ARG A 475 -33.95 -9.39 29.90
N LEU A 476 -33.77 -9.64 28.60
CA LEU A 476 -34.80 -9.54 27.56
C LEU A 476 -35.81 -10.70 27.58
N ALA A 477 -35.64 -11.69 28.46
CA ALA A 477 -36.63 -12.75 28.66
C ALA A 477 -37.87 -12.17 29.38
N PRO A 478 -39.09 -12.34 28.85
CA PRO A 478 -40.28 -11.83 29.50
C PRO A 478 -40.42 -12.48 30.88
N PRO A 479 -40.70 -11.73 31.97
CA PRO A 479 -41.12 -12.35 33.20
C PRO A 479 -42.41 -13.16 32.93
N PRO A 480 -42.56 -14.35 33.53
CA PRO A 480 -43.79 -15.14 33.36
C PRO A 480 -44.92 -14.44 34.11
N GLY A 481 -45.69 -13.62 33.39
CA GLY A 481 -46.94 -13.05 33.87
C GLY A 481 -47.15 -11.57 33.51
N PRO A 482 -48.40 -11.13 33.32
CA PRO A 482 -48.70 -9.73 33.11
C PRO A 482 -48.36 -8.97 34.40
N ARG A 483 -47.44 -8.00 34.32
CA ARG A 483 -47.17 -7.07 35.43
C ARG A 483 -48.41 -6.21 35.68
N LYS A 484 -49.34 -6.73 36.48
CA LYS A 484 -50.37 -5.94 37.18
C LYS A 484 -49.73 -5.27 38.39
N SER A 485 -48.90 -4.26 38.14
CA SER A 485 -48.51 -3.29 39.17
C SER A 485 -48.81 -1.91 38.64
N VAL A 486 -49.42 -1.09 39.48
CA VAL A 486 -49.97 0.25 39.22
C VAL A 486 -48.89 1.29 38.88
N ASP A 487 -47.62 0.87 38.79
CA ASP A 487 -46.43 1.70 38.53
C ASP A 487 -45.85 1.49 37.11
N SER A 488 -46.74 1.26 36.12
CA SER A 488 -46.41 0.96 34.71
C SER A 488 -45.87 2.16 33.89
N THR A 489 -45.49 3.27 34.54
CA THR A 489 -44.98 4.51 33.92
C THR A 489 -43.48 4.74 34.13
N ARG A 490 -42.78 3.86 34.85
CA ARG A 490 -41.33 3.97 35.09
C ARG A 490 -40.57 2.87 34.37
N PHE A 491 -39.72 3.25 33.42
CA PHE A 491 -38.69 2.37 32.84
C PHE A 491 -37.64 2.02 33.91
N ASP A 492 -37.01 0.84 33.80
CA ASP A 492 -35.97 0.45 34.77
C ASP A 492 -34.66 1.20 34.48
N ILE A 493 -34.40 2.24 35.29
CA ILE A 493 -33.17 3.04 35.23
C ILE A 493 -31.92 2.15 35.36
N ALA A 494 -32.02 0.99 36.03
CA ALA A 494 -30.91 0.06 36.16
C ALA A 494 -30.56 -0.63 34.83
N GLU A 495 -31.56 -0.92 33.98
CA GLU A 495 -31.34 -1.56 32.68
C GLU A 495 -30.73 -0.58 31.68
N VAL A 496 -31.16 0.69 31.70
CA VAL A 496 -30.55 1.77 30.90
C VAL A 496 -29.09 1.97 31.30
N LYS A 497 -28.79 2.05 32.61
CA LYS A 497 -27.41 2.18 33.12
C LYS A 497 -26.54 0.99 32.74
N GLN A 498 -27.07 -0.22 32.78
CA GLN A 498 -26.33 -1.42 32.39
C GLN A 498 -26.04 -1.45 30.89
N ALA A 499 -27.02 -1.11 30.04
CA ALA A 499 -26.81 -1.02 28.60
C ALA A 499 -25.79 0.07 28.25
N SER A 500 -25.81 1.22 28.94
CA SER A 500 -24.80 2.27 28.80
C SER A 500 -23.40 1.80 29.23
N MET A 501 -23.29 1.05 30.33
CA MET A 501 -22.02 0.45 30.77
C MET A 501 -21.46 -0.54 29.74
N VAL A 502 -22.33 -1.31 29.07
CA VAL A 502 -21.94 -2.20 27.97
C VAL A 502 -21.45 -1.38 26.76
N ILE A 503 -22.08 -0.25 26.43
CA ILE A 503 -21.58 0.65 25.38
C ILE A 503 -20.20 1.20 25.72
N ASN A 504 -20.01 1.74 26.93
CA ASN A 504 -18.71 2.28 27.36
C ASN A 504 -17.64 1.16 27.38
N THR A 505 -18.01 -0.04 27.81
CA THR A 505 -17.10 -1.20 27.80
C THR A 505 -16.75 -1.63 26.38
N ALA A 506 -17.72 -1.68 25.46
CA ALA A 506 -17.48 -2.06 24.07
C ALA A 506 -16.59 -1.05 23.35
N ASP A 507 -16.75 0.24 23.67
CA ASP A 507 -15.92 1.31 23.15
C ASP A 507 -14.47 1.26 23.67
N TYR A 508 -14.31 1.00 24.97
CA TYR A 508 -13.00 0.70 25.55
C TYR A 508 -12.35 -0.49 24.84
N CYS A 509 -13.10 -1.58 24.65
CA CYS A 509 -12.61 -2.75 23.92
C CYS A 509 -12.22 -2.42 22.48
N GLN A 510 -12.96 -1.54 21.79
CA GLN A 510 -12.64 -1.11 20.43
C GLN A 510 -11.34 -0.31 20.38
N THR A 511 -11.17 0.64 21.28
CA THR A 511 -9.97 1.49 21.35
C THR A 511 -8.75 0.65 21.69
N THR A 512 -8.81 -0.14 22.76
CA THR A 512 -7.68 -0.98 23.21
C THR A 512 -7.38 -2.11 22.24
N ALA A 513 -8.36 -2.67 21.54
CA ALA A 513 -8.11 -3.65 20.47
C ALA A 513 -7.39 -3.03 19.26
N SER A 514 -7.68 -1.76 18.94
CA SER A 514 -7.00 -1.05 17.85
C SER A 514 -5.54 -0.75 18.21
N GLU A 515 -5.27 -0.32 19.44
CA GLU A 515 -3.90 -0.16 19.95
C GLU A 515 -3.12 -1.50 19.98
N LEU A 516 -3.80 -2.59 20.36
CA LEU A 516 -3.22 -3.93 20.34
C LEU A 516 -2.90 -4.37 18.91
N GLU A 517 -3.77 -4.06 17.94
CA GLU A 517 -3.53 -4.34 16.52
C GLU A 517 -2.26 -3.66 16.01
N GLU A 518 -2.08 -2.38 16.34
CA GLU A 518 -0.87 -1.63 15.97
C GLU A 518 0.39 -2.20 16.62
N LYS A 519 0.31 -2.59 17.91
CA LYS A 519 1.40 -3.26 18.63
C LYS A 519 1.75 -4.62 18.04
N ILE A 520 0.76 -5.40 17.57
CA ILE A 520 1.03 -6.67 16.88
C ILE A 520 1.67 -6.40 15.51
N ARG A 521 1.14 -5.45 14.75
CA ARG A 521 1.61 -5.10 13.40
C ARG A 521 3.05 -4.58 13.39
N SER A 522 3.49 -3.90 14.44
CA SER A 522 4.89 -3.45 14.58
C SER A 522 5.88 -4.58 14.89
N ASN A 523 5.41 -5.68 15.49
CA ASN A 523 6.27 -6.80 15.92
C ASN A 523 6.27 -8.01 14.98
N ILE A 524 5.24 -8.15 14.14
CA ILE A 524 5.07 -9.30 13.24
C ILE A 524 5.82 -9.12 11.90
N ASN A 525 6.27 -10.23 11.32
CA ASN A 525 6.88 -10.24 9.98
C ASN A 525 5.91 -9.71 8.90
N GLU A 526 6.47 -9.06 7.87
CA GLU A 526 5.73 -8.45 6.75
C GLU A 526 4.65 -9.36 6.15
N GLU A 527 4.92 -10.66 6.05
CA GLU A 527 4.04 -11.68 5.45
C GLU A 527 2.66 -11.81 6.14
N PHE A 528 2.57 -11.49 7.44
CA PHE A 528 1.35 -11.65 8.23
C PHE A 528 0.66 -10.34 8.58
N LYS A 529 1.26 -9.18 8.25
CA LYS A 529 0.71 -7.85 8.61
C LYS A 529 -0.66 -7.58 8.02
N GLU A 530 -0.95 -8.06 6.81
CA GLU A 530 -2.23 -7.83 6.14
C GLU A 530 -3.39 -8.68 6.72
N GLN A 531 -3.08 -9.79 7.40
CA GLN A 531 -4.09 -10.72 7.94
C GLN A 531 -4.53 -10.37 9.38
N VAL A 532 -3.83 -9.44 10.03
CA VAL A 532 -4.15 -8.98 11.38
C VAL A 532 -5.08 -7.77 11.29
N SER A 533 -6.39 -8.01 11.43
CA SER A 533 -7.42 -6.97 11.63
C SER A 533 -8.44 -7.45 12.66
N PHE A 534 -8.85 -6.55 13.56
CA PHE A 534 -9.85 -6.77 14.61
C PHE A 534 -11.20 -6.07 14.35
N GLN A 535 -11.44 -5.52 13.15
CA GLN A 535 -12.61 -4.67 12.87
C GLN A 535 -13.96 -5.36 13.06
N GLN A 536 -14.11 -6.63 12.66
CA GLN A 536 -15.41 -7.31 12.68
C GLN A 536 -15.95 -7.52 14.09
N GLU A 537 -15.06 -7.75 15.06
CA GLU A 537 -15.41 -8.00 16.45
C GLU A 537 -15.74 -6.71 17.24
N GLN A 538 -15.35 -5.54 16.73
CA GLN A 538 -15.56 -4.25 17.40
C GLN A 538 -16.99 -3.70 17.26
N ASP A 539 -17.68 -3.95 16.13
CA ASP A 539 -18.98 -3.33 15.83
C ASP A 539 -20.20 -4.11 16.35
N LEU A 540 -20.06 -5.42 16.59
CA LEU A 540 -21.17 -6.31 16.95
C LEU A 540 -21.75 -6.00 18.34
N SER A 541 -20.91 -5.63 19.31
CA SER A 541 -21.35 -5.39 20.70
C SER A 541 -22.07 -4.05 20.88
N ILE A 542 -21.61 -3.00 20.18
CA ILE A 542 -22.16 -1.64 20.29
C ILE A 542 -23.58 -1.58 19.71
N SER A 543 -23.78 -2.19 18.54
CA SER A 543 -25.08 -2.22 17.87
C SER A 543 -26.14 -2.94 18.70
N ALA A 544 -25.79 -4.07 19.32
CA ALA A 544 -26.69 -4.81 20.20
C ALA A 544 -27.11 -4.01 21.44
N ALA A 545 -26.19 -3.26 22.05
CA ALA A 545 -26.47 -2.43 23.22
C ALA A 545 -27.38 -1.24 22.89
N ILE A 546 -27.17 -0.56 21.76
CA ILE A 546 -28.05 0.53 21.30
C ILE A 546 -29.47 0.01 21.03
N VAL A 547 -29.60 -1.19 20.44
CA VAL A 547 -30.92 -1.81 20.21
C VAL A 547 -31.64 -2.13 21.52
N ALA A 548 -30.92 -2.59 22.55
CA ALA A 548 -31.50 -2.82 23.87
C ALA A 548 -32.04 -1.51 24.50
N GLN A 549 -31.28 -0.42 24.41
CA GLN A 549 -31.74 0.90 24.88
C GLN A 549 -32.98 1.39 24.11
N LEU A 550 -33.03 1.17 22.80
CA LEU A 550 -34.20 1.54 21.97
C LEU A 550 -35.45 0.73 22.33
N ARG A 551 -35.31 -0.54 22.69
CA ARG A 551 -36.42 -1.36 23.18
C ARG A 551 -36.98 -0.87 24.50
N GLU A 552 -36.13 -0.46 25.43
CA GLU A 552 -36.58 0.12 26.69
C GLU A 552 -37.32 1.45 26.49
N LEU A 553 -36.82 2.30 25.57
CA LEU A 553 -37.54 3.50 25.16
C LEU A 553 -38.90 3.18 24.52
N GLU A 554 -38.97 2.15 23.66
CA GLU A 554 -40.21 1.68 23.04
C GLU A 554 -41.24 1.26 24.10
N SER A 555 -40.81 0.41 25.05
CA SER A 555 -41.62 -0.07 26.17
C SER A 555 -42.14 1.08 27.04
N ALA A 556 -41.29 2.07 27.32
CA ALA A 556 -41.64 3.24 28.11
C ALA A 556 -42.69 4.14 27.44
N CYS A 557 -42.66 4.26 26.10
CA CYS A 557 -43.58 5.12 25.35
C CYS A 557 -44.91 4.42 24.99
N GLU A 558 -44.97 3.09 25.04
CA GLU A 558 -46.14 2.28 24.66
C GLU A 558 -47.44 2.65 25.41
N PRO A 559 -47.45 2.98 26.73
CA PRO A 559 -48.67 3.39 27.42
C PRO A 559 -49.31 4.67 26.86
N ALA A 560 -48.50 5.65 26.45
CA ALA A 560 -48.98 6.90 25.88
C ALA A 560 -49.59 6.68 24.49
N PHE A 561 -48.95 5.87 23.66
CA PHE A 561 -49.47 5.46 22.35
C PHE A 561 -50.73 4.60 22.44
N THR A 562 -50.81 3.71 23.44
CA THR A 562 -52.02 2.93 23.72
C THR A 562 -53.18 3.86 24.08
N THR A 563 -52.93 4.90 24.88
CA THR A 563 -53.94 5.91 25.24
C THR A 563 -54.43 6.65 24.00
N MET A 564 -53.53 7.09 23.12
CA MET A 564 -53.87 7.72 21.83
C MET A 564 -54.75 6.82 20.95
N SER A 565 -54.42 5.54 20.84
CA SER A 565 -55.16 4.59 19.99
C SER A 565 -56.57 4.26 20.51
N ARG A 566 -56.81 4.39 21.82
CA ARG A 566 -58.11 4.12 22.46
C ARG A 566 -59.00 5.35 22.54
N SER A 567 -58.45 6.55 22.32
CA SER A 567 -59.22 7.80 22.30
C SER A 567 -60.19 7.80 21.13
N VAL A 568 -61.43 8.25 21.39
CA VAL A 568 -62.48 8.37 20.37
C VAL A 568 -62.41 9.76 19.74
N TRP A 569 -61.59 9.90 18.71
CA TRP A 569 -61.36 11.17 17.99
C TRP A 569 -62.61 11.71 17.28
N SER A 570 -63.56 10.83 16.95
CA SER A 570 -64.80 11.16 16.26
C SER A 570 -65.81 12.01 17.05
N ASN A 571 -65.63 12.15 18.37
CA ASN A 571 -66.54 12.83 19.29
C ASN A 571 -66.06 14.23 19.70
N LEU A 572 -64.93 14.70 19.18
CA LEU A 572 -64.38 16.01 19.49
C LEU A 572 -65.09 17.09 18.66
N ASN A 573 -65.71 18.06 19.34
CA ASN A 573 -66.46 19.16 18.72
C ASN A 573 -65.68 20.48 18.67
N SER A 574 -64.57 20.58 19.42
CA SER A 574 -63.69 21.74 19.40
C SER A 574 -62.24 21.32 19.65
N VAL A 575 -61.32 22.05 19.05
CA VAL A 575 -59.87 21.89 19.28
C VAL A 575 -59.56 22.42 20.67
N SER A 576 -58.86 21.62 21.47
CA SER A 576 -58.34 22.03 22.78
C SER A 576 -56.82 22.16 22.71
N GLY A 577 -56.18 22.65 23.76
CA GLY A 577 -54.71 22.66 23.83
C GLY A 577 -54.08 21.26 23.71
N PRO A 578 -52.76 21.14 23.94
CA PRO A 578 -52.05 19.86 23.79
C PRO A 578 -52.74 18.70 24.52
N SER A 579 -52.88 17.56 23.83
CA SER A 579 -53.55 16.39 24.41
C SER A 579 -52.79 15.84 25.63
N ALA A 580 -53.52 15.39 26.66
CA ALA A 580 -52.93 14.93 27.92
C ALA A 580 -51.92 13.77 27.75
N TYR A 581 -52.12 12.90 26.75
CA TYR A 581 -51.20 11.79 26.48
C TYR A 581 -49.82 12.27 26.00
N ILE A 582 -49.73 13.47 25.41
CA ILE A 582 -48.48 13.99 24.87
C ILE A 582 -47.63 14.63 25.95
N ALA A 583 -48.27 15.30 26.91
CA ALA A 583 -47.57 15.77 28.11
C ALA A 583 -46.87 14.59 28.80
N GLU A 584 -47.54 13.43 28.90
CA GLU A 584 -46.94 12.21 29.45
C GLU A 584 -45.86 11.62 28.54
N LEU A 585 -46.10 11.52 27.23
CA LEU A 585 -45.11 11.02 26.26
C LEU A 585 -43.81 11.84 26.30
N VAL A 586 -43.91 13.17 26.26
CA VAL A 586 -42.78 14.09 26.31
C VAL A 586 -42.03 13.94 27.63
N ARG A 587 -42.76 13.87 28.75
CA ARG A 587 -42.17 13.68 30.09
C ARG A 587 -41.37 12.38 30.18
N THR A 588 -41.90 11.28 29.66
CA THR A 588 -41.21 9.98 29.67
C THR A 588 -39.96 9.99 28.80
N ILE A 589 -40.04 10.58 27.60
CA ILE A 589 -38.90 10.73 26.69
C ILE A 589 -37.80 11.61 27.31
N GLU A 590 -38.18 12.71 27.94
CA GLU A 590 -37.24 13.64 28.59
C GLU A 590 -36.54 12.99 29.79
N GLN A 591 -37.29 12.27 30.63
CA GLN A 591 -36.72 11.48 31.72
C GLN A 591 -35.75 10.41 31.23
N PHE A 592 -36.07 9.72 30.12
CA PHE A 592 -35.19 8.73 29.52
C PHE A 592 -33.92 9.37 28.95
N ALA A 593 -34.06 10.48 28.22
CA ALA A 593 -32.93 11.21 27.64
C ALA A 593 -31.99 11.76 28.73
N GLU A 594 -32.55 12.30 29.83
CA GLU A 594 -31.78 12.82 30.96
C GLU A 594 -31.08 11.71 31.76
N ALA A 595 -31.68 10.52 31.84
CA ALA A 595 -31.04 9.35 32.43
C ALA A 595 -29.91 8.79 31.55
N LEU A 596 -30.04 8.87 30.22
CA LEU A 596 -29.08 8.31 29.26
C LEU A 596 -27.85 9.21 29.05
N LYS A 597 -28.06 10.52 28.85
CA LYS A 597 -26.99 11.50 28.54
C LYS A 597 -25.74 11.42 29.43
N PRO A 598 -25.86 11.36 30.78
CA PRO A 598 -24.69 11.30 31.66
C PRO A 598 -24.05 9.91 31.75
N THR A 599 -24.69 8.87 31.19
CA THR A 599 -24.22 7.48 31.33
C THR A 599 -23.41 6.98 30.14
N VAL A 600 -23.57 7.59 28.96
CA VAL A 600 -22.83 7.24 27.74
C VAL A 600 -21.80 8.32 27.46
N GLU A 601 -20.52 7.97 27.51
CA GLU A 601 -19.42 8.93 27.43
C GLU A 601 -19.26 9.51 26.02
N GLN A 602 -19.36 8.67 25.00
CA GLN A 602 -19.10 9.10 23.64
C GLN A 602 -20.33 9.65 22.92
N LYS A 603 -20.17 10.90 22.47
CA LYS A 603 -21.18 11.65 21.71
C LYS A 603 -21.58 10.99 20.38
N LYS A 604 -20.76 10.10 19.78
CA LYS A 604 -21.12 9.39 18.54
C LYS A 604 -22.24 8.36 18.75
N TYR A 605 -22.21 7.62 19.86
CA TYR A 605 -23.24 6.63 20.16
C TYR A 605 -24.54 7.28 20.61
N LEU A 606 -24.45 8.37 21.38
CA LEU A 606 -25.62 9.19 21.72
C LEU A 606 -26.31 9.73 20.47
N ARG A 607 -25.56 10.25 19.49
CA ARG A 607 -26.11 10.70 18.19
C ARG A 607 -26.85 9.59 17.46
N ASN A 608 -26.21 8.43 17.31
CA ASN A 608 -26.81 7.25 16.66
C ASN A 608 -28.09 6.78 17.39
N PHE A 609 -28.07 6.79 18.73
CA PHE A 609 -29.26 6.50 19.53
C PHE A 609 -30.38 7.51 19.26
N PHE A 610 -30.12 8.82 19.31
CA PHE A 610 -31.14 9.85 19.09
C PHE A 610 -31.72 9.83 17.66
N ASP A 611 -30.88 9.62 16.63
CA ASP A 611 -31.34 9.42 15.24
C ASP A 611 -32.36 8.26 15.15
N LYS A 612 -32.02 7.11 15.75
CA LYS A 612 -32.89 5.93 15.75
C LYS A 612 -34.13 6.11 16.64
N ALA A 613 -33.98 6.74 17.79
CA ALA A 613 -35.07 7.02 18.73
C ALA A 613 -36.13 7.94 18.10
N SER A 614 -35.71 9.01 17.43
CA SER A 614 -36.65 9.93 16.74
C SER A 614 -37.45 9.20 15.65
N SER A 615 -36.77 8.35 14.87
CA SER A 615 -37.41 7.55 13.81
C SER A 615 -38.39 6.53 14.40
N LEU A 616 -38.04 5.88 15.51
CA LEU A 616 -38.89 4.92 16.23
C LEU A 616 -40.16 5.59 16.78
N ILE A 617 -40.02 6.76 17.41
CA ILE A 617 -41.16 7.50 17.99
C ILE A 617 -42.12 7.95 16.89
N VAL A 618 -41.60 8.48 15.77
CA VAL A 618 -42.44 8.89 14.62
C VAL A 618 -43.15 7.69 13.98
N ALA A 619 -42.48 6.54 13.87
CA ALA A 619 -43.09 5.31 13.37
C ALA A 619 -44.23 4.82 14.29
N LYS A 620 -44.02 4.84 15.62
CA LYS A 620 -45.06 4.48 16.61
C LYS A 620 -46.23 5.45 16.61
N PHE A 621 -45.97 6.75 16.46
CA PHE A 621 -47.02 7.75 16.30
C PHE A 621 -47.86 7.47 15.04
N THR A 622 -47.21 7.14 13.92
CA THR A 622 -47.89 6.76 12.66
C THR A 622 -48.77 5.53 12.86
N ASN A 623 -48.25 4.46 13.48
CA ASN A 623 -49.02 3.24 13.72
C ASN A 623 -50.22 3.49 14.66
N SER A 624 -50.06 4.37 15.65
CA SER A 624 -51.13 4.73 16.59
C SER A 624 -52.21 5.58 15.92
N LEU A 625 -51.81 6.48 15.01
CA LEU A 625 -52.69 7.30 14.18
C LEU A 625 -53.57 6.45 13.26
N VAL A 626 -53.01 5.43 12.62
CA VAL A 626 -53.76 4.52 11.75
C VAL A 626 -54.78 3.70 12.55
N LYS A 627 -54.40 3.24 13.74
CA LYS A 627 -55.29 2.49 14.65
C LYS A 627 -56.43 3.33 15.21
N SER A 628 -56.29 4.65 15.27
CA SER A 628 -57.28 5.56 15.85
C SER A 628 -58.36 6.03 14.87
N ARG A 629 -58.48 5.40 13.69
CA ARG A 629 -59.54 5.64 12.71
C ARG A 629 -60.94 5.31 13.28
N PRO A 630 -61.99 6.09 12.98
CA PRO A 630 -62.02 7.31 12.15
C PRO A 630 -61.66 8.59 12.91
N LEU A 631 -60.93 9.50 12.26
CA LEU A 631 -60.38 10.71 12.89
C LEU A 631 -61.32 11.93 12.83
N LYS A 632 -62.07 12.11 11.73
CA LYS A 632 -62.80 13.35 11.39
C LYS A 632 -61.91 14.61 11.36
N GLU A 633 -62.48 15.73 10.92
CA GLU A 633 -61.74 16.99 10.67
C GLU A 633 -61.16 17.58 11.97
N VAL A 634 -61.98 17.74 13.02
CA VAL A 634 -61.56 18.30 14.31
C VAL A 634 -60.54 17.40 15.04
N GLY A 635 -60.70 16.08 14.94
CA GLY A 635 -59.75 15.12 15.52
C GLY A 635 -58.40 15.13 14.79
N ALA A 636 -58.40 15.27 13.46
CA ALA A 636 -57.18 15.41 12.68
C ALA A 636 -56.46 16.75 12.94
N GLU A 637 -57.21 17.83 13.18
CA GLU A 637 -56.64 19.14 13.56
C GLU A 637 -55.94 19.08 14.92
N GLN A 638 -56.57 18.42 15.91
CA GLN A 638 -55.94 18.17 17.21
C GLN A 638 -54.66 17.33 17.08
N LEU A 639 -54.70 16.25 16.29
CA LEU A 639 -53.56 15.38 16.05
C LEU A 639 -52.41 16.07 15.29
N LEU A 640 -52.73 17.09 14.49
CA LEU A 640 -51.73 17.92 13.82
C LEU A 640 -50.98 18.81 14.82
N ILE A 641 -51.69 19.43 15.77
CA ILE A 641 -51.07 20.22 16.85
C ILE A 641 -50.17 19.33 17.71
N ASP A 642 -50.70 18.17 18.07
CA ASP A 642 -50.05 17.12 18.81
C ASP A 642 -48.74 16.65 18.12
N LEU A 643 -48.76 16.42 16.80
CA LEU A 643 -47.58 16.09 16.00
C LEU A 643 -46.54 17.23 15.97
N GLN A 644 -46.97 18.49 15.87
CA GLN A 644 -46.05 19.63 15.92
C GLN A 644 -45.36 19.76 17.26
N LEU A 645 -46.07 19.48 18.36
CA LEU A 645 -45.50 19.48 19.69
C LEU A 645 -44.45 18.36 19.82
N VAL A 646 -44.77 17.13 19.39
CA VAL A 646 -43.81 16.01 19.36
C VAL A 646 -42.60 16.36 18.51
N LYS A 647 -42.77 16.93 17.31
CA LYS A 647 -41.68 17.38 16.44
C LYS A 647 -40.77 18.41 17.12
N ALA A 648 -41.36 19.41 17.78
CA ALA A 648 -40.59 20.44 18.49
C ALA A 648 -39.76 19.86 19.65
N TYR A 649 -40.30 18.87 20.37
CA TYR A 649 -39.55 18.17 21.42
C TYR A 649 -38.48 17.24 20.87
N LEU A 650 -38.77 16.45 19.83
CA LEU A 650 -37.76 15.60 19.18
C LEU A 650 -36.62 16.43 18.61
N ALA A 651 -36.87 17.63 18.09
CA ALA A 651 -35.82 18.53 17.61
C ALA A 651 -34.90 19.04 18.75
N LYS A 652 -35.44 19.21 19.96
CA LYS A 652 -34.70 19.69 21.14
C LYS A 652 -34.03 18.58 21.96
N MET A 653 -34.54 17.34 21.87
CA MET A 653 -34.11 16.21 22.72
C MET A 653 -32.58 15.97 22.73
N PRO A 654 -31.86 15.94 21.58
CA PRO A 654 -30.44 15.66 21.56
C PRO A 654 -29.59 16.75 22.25
N GLY A 655 -30.11 17.98 22.38
CA GLY A 655 -29.36 19.14 22.83
C GLY A 655 -28.43 19.72 21.75
N GLU A 656 -28.07 20.99 21.86
CA GLU A 656 -27.35 21.74 20.82
C GLU A 656 -26.02 21.11 20.37
N SER A 657 -25.37 20.36 21.27
CA SER A 657 -24.06 19.72 21.00
C SER A 657 -24.13 18.41 20.21
N LEU A 658 -25.31 17.79 20.08
CA LEU A 658 -25.49 16.49 19.42
C LEU A 658 -26.32 16.60 18.12
N VAL A 659 -26.94 17.75 17.85
CA VAL A 659 -27.75 17.97 16.65
C VAL A 659 -26.87 18.06 15.41
N THR A 660 -27.18 17.23 14.41
CA THR A 660 -26.53 17.24 13.10
C THR A 660 -27.54 17.75 12.04
N PRO A 661 -27.13 18.48 10.99
CA PRO A 661 -28.04 18.88 9.91
C PRO A 661 -28.80 17.69 9.26
N GLY A 662 -28.18 16.50 9.24
CA GLY A 662 -28.82 15.26 8.82
C GLY A 662 -30.01 14.84 9.70
N TYR A 663 -29.88 14.95 11.02
CA TYR A 663 -30.94 14.64 12.00
C TYR A 663 -32.19 15.49 11.73
N ASN A 664 -32.02 16.81 11.66
CA ASN A 664 -33.14 17.74 11.42
C ASN A 664 -33.80 17.53 10.06
N ARG A 665 -33.02 17.20 9.02
CA ARG A 665 -33.54 16.90 7.69
C ARG A 665 -34.34 15.60 7.68
N SER A 666 -33.87 14.57 8.37
CA SER A 666 -34.58 13.29 8.52
C SER A 666 -35.88 13.46 9.30
N LEU A 667 -35.82 14.13 10.46
CA LEU A 667 -36.98 14.42 11.31
C LEU A 667 -38.03 15.28 10.56
N SER A 668 -37.60 16.32 9.85
CA SER A 668 -38.51 17.17 9.07
C SER A 668 -39.14 16.42 7.91
N LYS A 669 -38.41 15.50 7.27
CA LYS A 669 -38.93 14.67 6.18
C LYS A 669 -39.97 13.66 6.69
N SER A 670 -39.71 13.00 7.82
CA SER A 670 -40.63 12.00 8.39
C SER A 670 -41.89 12.66 8.96
N THR A 671 -41.74 13.74 9.72
CA THR A 671 -42.88 14.53 10.24
C THR A 671 -43.64 15.26 9.15
N GLY A 672 -42.97 15.80 8.13
CA GLY A 672 -43.62 16.50 7.01
C GLY A 672 -44.57 15.62 6.21
N ARG A 673 -44.28 14.32 6.08
CA ARG A 673 -45.19 13.34 5.45
C ARG A 673 -46.48 13.17 6.26
N LEU A 674 -46.35 13.02 7.58
CA LEU A 674 -47.49 12.94 8.50
C LEU A 674 -48.29 14.25 8.56
N GLU A 675 -47.61 15.40 8.54
CA GLU A 675 -48.27 16.71 8.47
C GLU A 675 -49.09 16.85 7.20
N SER A 676 -48.55 16.42 6.05
CA SER A 676 -49.25 16.48 4.76
C SER A 676 -50.48 15.57 4.78
N LEU A 677 -50.36 14.36 5.36
CA LEU A 677 -51.49 13.44 5.55
C LEU A 677 -52.59 14.05 6.43
N LEU A 678 -52.23 14.58 7.60
CA LEU A 678 -53.20 15.19 8.52
C LEU A 678 -53.86 16.44 7.93
N LYS A 679 -53.10 17.30 7.22
CA LYS A 679 -53.64 18.48 6.53
C LYS A 679 -54.70 18.11 5.49
N VAL A 680 -54.50 17.03 4.72
CA VAL A 680 -55.52 16.55 3.79
C VAL A 680 -56.77 16.08 4.55
N ILE A 681 -56.62 15.37 5.67
CA ILE A 681 -57.78 14.89 6.45
C ILE A 681 -58.58 16.07 7.06
N VAL A 682 -57.90 17.16 7.43
CA VAL A 682 -58.53 18.39 7.97
C VAL A 682 -59.34 19.15 6.91
N THR A 683 -58.97 19.09 5.63
CA THR A 683 -59.70 19.85 4.59
C THR A 683 -61.16 19.39 4.46
N PRO A 684 -62.14 20.31 4.38
CA PRO A 684 -63.55 19.96 4.27
C PRO A 684 -63.84 19.16 3.00
N VAL A 685 -64.78 18.21 3.08
CA VAL A 685 -65.19 17.38 1.93
C VAL A 685 -66.00 18.16 0.90
N ASP A 686 -66.67 19.23 1.33
CA ASP A 686 -67.54 20.06 0.49
C ASP A 686 -66.88 21.45 0.27
N PRO A 687 -66.59 21.88 -0.97
CA PRO A 687 -66.84 21.20 -2.25
C PRO A 687 -65.83 20.08 -2.59
N PRO A 688 -66.27 18.99 -3.25
CA PRO A 688 -65.45 17.79 -3.52
C PRO A 688 -64.25 18.07 -4.43
N GLU A 689 -64.40 19.00 -5.37
CA GLU A 689 -63.32 19.43 -6.27
C GLU A 689 -62.17 20.08 -5.49
N GLY A 690 -62.49 20.89 -4.47
CA GLY A 690 -61.49 21.54 -3.62
C GLY A 690 -60.72 20.54 -2.74
N PHE A 691 -61.40 19.51 -2.23
CA PHE A 691 -60.78 18.42 -1.47
C PHE A 691 -59.77 17.62 -2.32
N ILE A 692 -60.21 17.22 -3.52
CA ILE A 692 -59.37 16.45 -4.47
C ILE A 692 -58.17 17.28 -4.94
N LEU A 693 -58.38 18.57 -5.23
CA LEU A 693 -57.28 19.48 -5.61
C LEU A 693 -56.23 19.61 -4.49
N ASN A 694 -56.66 19.77 -3.23
CA ASN A 694 -55.75 19.82 -2.08
C ASN A 694 -54.99 18.50 -1.87
N TYR A 695 -55.65 17.35 -2.07
CA TYR A 695 -54.98 16.05 -2.06
C TYR A 695 -53.89 15.96 -3.15
N THR A 696 -54.22 16.34 -4.39
CA THR A 696 -53.25 16.33 -5.50
C THR A 696 -52.08 17.29 -5.28
N LEU A 697 -52.29 18.39 -4.55
CA LEU A 697 -51.24 19.37 -4.24
C LEU A 697 -50.32 18.93 -3.11
N LEU A 698 -50.87 18.35 -2.04
CA LEU A 698 -50.10 17.99 -0.83
C LEU A 698 -49.45 16.61 -0.92
N ILE A 699 -50.05 15.65 -1.62
CA ILE A 699 -49.58 14.26 -1.69
C ILE A 699 -49.04 13.93 -3.10
N GLY A 700 -49.58 14.56 -4.15
CA GLY A 700 -49.03 14.42 -5.51
C GLY A 700 -49.21 13.04 -6.13
N ASP A 701 -50.26 12.31 -5.74
CA ASP A 701 -50.51 10.93 -6.16
C ASP A 701 -51.84 10.79 -6.92
N ALA A 702 -51.88 9.88 -7.91
CA ALA A 702 -53.09 9.50 -8.66
C ALA A 702 -53.62 8.09 -8.27
N SER A 703 -53.02 7.44 -7.27
CA SER A 703 -53.40 6.09 -6.85
C SER A 703 -54.76 6.05 -6.14
N PHE A 704 -55.68 5.29 -6.73
CA PHE A 704 -57.00 4.98 -6.18
C PHE A 704 -56.92 4.36 -4.78
N SER A 705 -55.99 3.42 -4.56
CA SER A 705 -55.83 2.76 -3.26
C SER A 705 -55.36 3.72 -2.18
N ASN A 706 -54.43 4.64 -2.49
CA ASN A 706 -53.91 5.60 -1.52
C ASN A 706 -54.96 6.67 -1.16
N PHE A 707 -55.79 7.08 -2.12
CA PHE A 707 -56.91 7.98 -1.86
C PHE A 707 -58.00 7.29 -1.01
N GLN A 708 -58.31 6.00 -1.27
CA GLN A 708 -59.19 5.21 -0.40
C GLN A 708 -58.68 5.15 1.05
N LYS A 709 -57.37 4.93 1.26
CA LYS A 709 -56.78 4.94 2.62
C LYS A 709 -57.04 6.25 3.36
N ILE A 710 -57.02 7.39 2.68
CA ILE A 710 -57.31 8.70 3.29
C ILE A 710 -58.78 8.84 3.64
N LEU A 711 -59.68 8.41 2.76
CA LEU A 711 -61.12 8.42 3.03
C LEU A 711 -61.48 7.54 4.24
N ASP A 712 -60.79 6.41 4.38
CA ASP A 712 -60.94 5.50 5.53
C ASP A 712 -60.39 6.10 6.83
N LEU A 713 -59.25 6.82 6.77
CA LEU A 713 -58.70 7.56 7.92
C LEU A 713 -59.60 8.73 8.32
N LYS A 714 -60.18 9.45 7.36
CA LYS A 714 -61.12 10.55 7.58
C LYS A 714 -62.44 10.05 8.18
N GLY A 715 -62.89 8.84 7.79
CA GLY A 715 -64.13 8.24 8.25
C GLY A 715 -65.36 8.66 7.44
N THR A 716 -65.17 9.01 6.17
CA THR A 716 -66.26 9.40 5.26
C THR A 716 -67.22 8.21 5.04
N PRO A 717 -68.56 8.42 5.05
CA PRO A 717 -69.51 7.34 4.83
C PRO A 717 -69.37 6.74 3.43
N LYS A 718 -69.56 5.41 3.32
CA LYS A 718 -69.33 4.65 2.06
C LYS A 718 -70.12 5.17 0.85
N SER A 719 -71.28 5.79 1.07
CA SER A 719 -72.08 6.42 0.00
C SER A 719 -71.41 7.64 -0.61
N GLU A 720 -70.78 8.48 0.22
CA GLU A 720 -70.05 9.67 -0.23
C GLU A 720 -68.65 9.32 -0.75
N GLN A 721 -68.03 8.25 -0.20
CA GLN A 721 -66.76 7.74 -0.70
C GLN A 721 -66.84 7.40 -2.20
N ASN A 722 -67.85 6.65 -2.65
CA ASN A 722 -67.98 6.29 -4.07
C ASN A 722 -68.04 7.51 -5.00
N HIS A 723 -68.83 8.53 -4.62
CA HIS A 723 -68.94 9.77 -5.40
C HIS A 723 -67.60 10.54 -5.45
N LEU A 724 -66.86 10.57 -4.34
CA LEU A 724 -65.55 11.22 -4.27
C LEU A 724 -64.48 10.46 -5.05
N LEU A 725 -64.54 9.12 -5.07
CA LEU A 725 -63.66 8.27 -5.85
C LEU A 725 -63.91 8.46 -7.36
N ASP A 726 -65.16 8.51 -7.80
CA ASP A 726 -65.51 8.76 -9.20
C ASP A 726 -65.06 10.17 -9.64
N SER A 727 -65.30 11.18 -8.81
CA SER A 727 -64.82 12.54 -9.04
C SER A 727 -63.28 12.62 -9.03
N PHE A 728 -62.62 11.85 -8.18
CA PHE A 728 -61.16 11.77 -8.11
C PHE A 728 -60.56 11.20 -9.39
N VAL A 729 -61.14 10.11 -9.92
CA VAL A 729 -60.72 9.53 -11.21
C VAL A 729 -60.95 10.52 -12.36
N ALA A 730 -62.08 11.22 -12.38
CA ALA A 730 -62.37 12.24 -13.39
C ALA A 730 -61.34 13.39 -13.36
N ILE A 731 -61.03 13.93 -12.18
CA ILE A 731 -60.10 15.07 -12.03
C ILE A 731 -58.64 14.64 -12.27
N THR A 732 -58.23 13.46 -11.80
CA THR A 732 -56.85 12.96 -12.01
C THR A 732 -56.60 12.53 -13.45
N SER A 733 -57.62 12.06 -14.18
CA SER A 733 -57.50 11.72 -15.61
C SER A 733 -57.15 12.91 -16.51
N THR A 734 -57.28 14.14 -16.00
CA THR A 734 -56.92 15.38 -16.71
C THR A 734 -55.52 15.92 -16.35
N LYS A 735 -54.78 15.23 -15.47
CA LYS A 735 -53.47 15.66 -14.97
C LYS A 735 -52.41 14.55 -15.15
N ASP A 736 -51.74 14.55 -16.30
CA ASP A 736 -50.71 13.55 -16.67
C ASP A 736 -49.39 13.65 -15.86
N GLU A 737 -49.22 14.66 -15.01
CA GLU A 737 -47.98 14.90 -14.24
C GLU A 737 -47.91 14.13 -12.90
N LEU A 738 -48.97 13.43 -12.50
CA LEU A 738 -49.07 12.77 -11.19
C LEU A 738 -48.51 11.34 -11.20
N GLN A 739 -47.73 10.98 -10.18
CA GLN A 739 -47.17 9.64 -10.04
C GLN A 739 -48.20 8.68 -9.42
N GLY A 740 -48.16 7.38 -9.78
CA GLY A 740 -49.07 6.36 -9.25
C GLY A 740 -48.66 5.73 -7.91
N THR A 741 -47.58 6.21 -7.30
CA THR A 741 -47.04 5.68 -6.04
C THR A 741 -46.54 6.82 -5.14
N SER A 742 -47.08 6.93 -3.93
CA SER A 742 -46.61 7.87 -2.90
C SER A 742 -46.22 7.18 -1.60
N PHE A 743 -45.79 7.96 -0.59
CA PHE A 743 -45.49 7.46 0.76
C PHE A 743 -46.65 6.76 1.47
N LEU A 744 -47.86 6.87 0.94
CA LEU A 744 -49.04 6.14 1.42
C LEU A 744 -49.11 4.70 0.92
N SER A 745 -48.37 4.37 -0.13
CA SER A 745 -48.30 3.00 -0.68
C SER A 745 -47.67 2.05 0.33
N SER A 746 -46.69 2.52 1.11
CA SER A 746 -46.04 1.79 2.20
C SER A 746 -46.74 1.91 3.55
N LEU A 747 -47.82 2.71 3.65
CA LEU A 747 -48.60 2.84 4.88
C LEU A 747 -49.46 1.59 5.06
N ASP A 748 -49.14 0.81 6.09
CA ASP A 748 -49.92 -0.35 6.52
C ASP A 748 -51.19 0.13 7.24
N MET A 749 -52.35 -0.29 6.74
CA MET A 749 -53.65 0.06 7.33
C MET A 749 -54.04 -0.88 8.47
N ASP A 750 -53.41 -2.05 8.61
CA ASP A 750 -53.66 -2.99 9.71
C ASP A 750 -52.37 -3.35 10.46
N PRO A 751 -51.71 -2.35 11.09
CA PRO A 751 -50.44 -2.58 11.76
C PRO A 751 -50.60 -3.59 12.91
N PRO A 752 -49.84 -4.70 12.93
CA PRO A 752 -50.03 -5.74 13.92
C PRO A 752 -49.75 -5.23 15.35
N ASN A 753 -50.46 -5.77 16.35
CA ASN A 753 -50.16 -5.57 17.78
C ASN A 753 -48.89 -6.35 18.15
N ILE A 754 -47.72 -5.90 17.69
CA ILE A 754 -46.45 -6.58 17.98
C ILE A 754 -45.58 -5.68 18.85
N ALA A 755 -45.36 -6.15 20.07
CA ALA A 755 -44.47 -5.59 21.09
C ALA A 755 -42.97 -5.72 20.74
N SER A 756 -42.57 -5.54 19.47
CA SER A 756 -41.20 -5.78 19.02
C SER A 756 -40.85 -5.05 17.71
N LEU A 757 -40.90 -3.72 17.67
CA LEU A 757 -40.18 -2.96 16.62
C LEU A 757 -38.67 -2.91 16.90
N GLY A 758 -38.24 -3.06 18.15
CA GLY A 758 -36.81 -3.12 18.48
C GLY A 758 -36.08 -4.39 18.03
N GLY A 759 -36.78 -5.49 17.68
CA GLY A 759 -36.13 -6.74 17.22
C GLY A 759 -35.68 -6.72 15.75
N THR A 760 -36.39 -5.99 14.90
CA THR A 760 -36.13 -5.87 13.46
C THR A 760 -34.93 -4.97 13.12
N LEU A 761 -34.37 -4.26 14.11
CA LEU A 761 -33.21 -3.38 13.95
C LEU A 761 -31.86 -4.06 14.24
N ALA A 762 -31.84 -5.36 14.56
CA ALA A 762 -30.66 -6.10 15.05
C ALA A 762 -29.90 -6.93 14.00
N SER A 763 -30.30 -6.92 12.72
CA SER A 763 -29.64 -7.71 11.66
C SER A 763 -29.04 -6.80 10.57
N PRO A 764 -27.75 -6.94 10.20
CA PRO A 764 -27.15 -6.15 9.12
C PRO A 764 -27.87 -6.34 7.77
N ALA A 765 -28.41 -7.54 7.53
CA ALA A 765 -29.20 -7.85 6.34
C ALA A 765 -30.62 -7.24 6.33
N VAL A 766 -31.11 -6.77 7.49
CA VAL A 766 -32.46 -6.18 7.66
C VAL A 766 -32.38 -4.65 7.73
N LEU A 767 -31.17 -4.06 7.77
CA LEU A 767 -30.99 -2.63 7.49
C LEU A 767 -31.52 -2.29 6.08
N SER A 768 -31.44 -3.22 5.14
CA SER A 768 -32.08 -3.12 3.82
C SER A 768 -33.61 -3.22 3.87
N ALA A 769 -34.20 -3.88 4.87
CA ALA A 769 -35.65 -4.04 5.00
C ALA A 769 -36.33 -2.90 5.78
N THR A 770 -35.66 -2.30 6.78
CA THR A 770 -36.15 -1.07 7.43
C THR A 770 -35.89 0.16 6.57
N GLU A 771 -34.82 0.15 5.76
CA GLU A 771 -34.76 1.03 4.60
C GLU A 771 -35.87 0.69 3.62
N SER A 772 -36.20 -0.58 3.31
CA SER A 772 -37.28 -0.92 2.37
C SER A 772 -38.67 -0.36 2.76
N ILE A 773 -39.00 -0.19 4.05
CA ILE A 773 -40.27 0.46 4.46
C ILE A 773 -40.34 1.93 4.00
N PHE A 774 -39.19 2.61 3.84
CA PHE A 774 -39.11 4.01 3.40
C PHE A 774 -38.34 4.26 2.09
N SER A 775 -37.69 3.23 1.53
CA SER A 775 -36.81 3.23 0.35
C SER A 775 -37.45 2.55 -0.86
N GLY A 776 -38.49 1.73 -0.67
CA GLY A 776 -39.34 1.22 -1.77
C GLY A 776 -40.19 2.29 -2.48
N LEU A 777 -39.86 3.57 -2.32
CA LEU A 777 -40.59 4.74 -2.84
C LEU A 777 -39.73 5.61 -3.75
N VAL A 778 -38.62 5.08 -4.27
CA VAL A 778 -37.77 5.78 -5.23
C VAL A 778 -37.52 4.86 -6.41
N SER A 779 -38.18 5.19 -7.52
CA SER A 779 -37.96 4.79 -8.94
C SER A 779 -39.13 3.99 -9.58
N PRO A 780 -39.60 4.40 -10.78
CA PRO A 780 -40.64 3.67 -11.53
C PRO A 780 -40.08 2.41 -12.19
N PRO A 781 -40.92 1.41 -12.55
CA PRO A 781 -40.48 0.25 -13.32
C PRO A 781 -40.33 0.65 -14.79
N ILE A 782 -39.11 0.59 -15.33
CA ILE A 782 -38.92 0.63 -16.77
C ILE A 782 -39.22 -0.77 -17.31
N SER A 783 -40.34 -0.86 -18.03
CA SER A 783 -40.67 -1.94 -18.94
C SER A 783 -39.60 -2.10 -20.01
N GLY A 784 -39.12 -3.33 -20.23
CA GLY A 784 -38.47 -3.70 -21.49
C GLY A 784 -39.27 -4.81 -22.19
N PRO A 785 -39.38 -4.79 -23.52
CA PRO A 785 -39.61 -5.99 -24.30
C PRO A 785 -38.28 -6.53 -24.89
N PRO A 786 -38.28 -7.77 -25.42
CA PRO A 786 -37.17 -8.71 -25.24
C PRO A 786 -36.24 -8.85 -26.47
N THR A 787 -35.23 -9.72 -26.30
CA THR A 787 -34.46 -10.50 -27.30
C THR A 787 -32.97 -10.15 -27.51
N GLY A 788 -32.13 -11.20 -27.51
CA GLY A 788 -31.03 -11.34 -28.49
C GLY A 788 -29.59 -11.01 -28.08
N SER A 789 -28.89 -12.01 -27.52
CA SER A 789 -27.54 -12.50 -27.89
C SER A 789 -26.32 -11.58 -28.16
N THR A 790 -25.17 -12.13 -27.70
CA THR A 790 -23.76 -12.01 -28.17
C THR A 790 -22.82 -10.90 -27.65
N ASP A 791 -21.68 -11.41 -27.13
CA ASP A 791 -20.29 -10.93 -27.15
C ASP A 791 -19.88 -9.52 -26.67
N GLY A 792 -18.98 -9.53 -25.68
CA GLY A 792 -17.59 -9.15 -25.95
C GLY A 792 -17.15 -7.70 -25.72
N VAL A 793 -16.23 -7.57 -24.76
CA VAL A 793 -15.06 -6.65 -24.73
C VAL A 793 -15.25 -5.25 -24.10
N TYR A 794 -14.35 -5.04 -23.13
CA TYR A 794 -14.03 -3.83 -22.38
C TYR A 794 -13.81 -2.58 -23.24
N ARG A 795 -14.35 -1.44 -22.78
CA ARG A 795 -13.91 -0.10 -23.19
C ARG A 795 -13.66 0.78 -21.96
N THR A 796 -12.43 1.24 -21.87
CA THR A 796 -11.93 2.28 -20.95
C THR A 796 -12.18 3.64 -21.59
N GLU A 797 -12.75 4.58 -20.85
CA GLU A 797 -12.91 5.98 -21.26
C GLU A 797 -11.68 6.84 -20.94
N GLN A 798 -11.48 7.82 -21.81
CA GLN A 798 -10.36 8.75 -21.93
C GLN A 798 -10.46 9.93 -20.95
N ARG A 799 -9.31 10.58 -20.66
CA ARG A 799 -9.21 12.05 -20.71
C ARG A 799 -7.77 12.59 -20.75
N ARG A 800 -7.62 13.61 -21.62
CA ARG A 800 -6.68 14.75 -21.66
C ARG A 800 -5.37 14.67 -22.48
N GLU A 801 -5.44 15.31 -23.64
CA GLU A 801 -4.39 16.08 -24.35
C GLU A 801 -3.85 17.22 -23.42
N VAL A 802 -2.63 17.76 -23.55
CA VAL A 802 -2.06 18.53 -24.69
C VAL A 802 -0.51 18.59 -24.62
N PHE A 803 0.11 18.76 -25.81
CA PHE A 803 1.49 19.21 -26.16
C PHE A 803 2.62 18.17 -26.26
N SER A 804 2.98 17.81 -27.50
CA SER A 804 4.28 18.20 -28.10
C SER A 804 4.49 17.56 -29.49
N ASP A 805 4.12 18.30 -30.54
CA ASP A 805 4.58 18.05 -31.91
C ASP A 805 5.80 18.94 -32.19
N PHE A 806 6.99 18.36 -32.21
CA PHE A 806 8.16 18.92 -32.88
C PHE A 806 9.19 17.81 -33.13
N LYS A 807 9.06 17.14 -34.30
CA LYS A 807 10.14 16.63 -35.17
C LYS A 807 9.66 15.44 -36.01
N ARG A 808 9.23 15.75 -37.23
CA ARG A 808 9.23 14.83 -38.37
C ARG A 808 9.99 15.52 -39.51
N PHE A 809 10.61 14.68 -40.34
CA PHE A 809 11.44 14.98 -41.53
C PHE A 809 12.91 15.28 -41.24
N VAL A 810 13.78 14.26 -41.35
CA VAL A 810 14.50 13.83 -42.57
C VAL A 810 15.38 12.63 -42.20
N SER A 811 15.14 11.45 -42.77
CA SER A 811 16.19 10.47 -43.15
C SER A 811 15.57 9.30 -43.90
N PHE A 812 15.45 9.51 -45.20
CA PHE A 812 15.32 8.48 -46.22
C PHE A 812 16.66 7.75 -46.37
N GLY A 813 16.62 6.42 -46.48
CA GLY A 813 17.71 5.62 -47.05
C GLY A 813 18.54 4.81 -46.05
N LEU A 814 18.28 3.49 -46.00
CA LEU A 814 19.24 2.36 -45.89
C LEU A 814 18.60 1.16 -45.16
N ARG A 815 17.96 0.25 -45.91
CA ARG A 815 17.71 -1.16 -45.51
C ARG A 815 17.68 -2.08 -46.74
N ARG A 816 18.81 -2.75 -46.98
CA ARG A 816 19.12 -3.98 -47.78
C ARG A 816 20.65 -4.10 -47.67
N ASP A 817 21.33 -5.20 -47.37
CA ASP A 817 21.09 -6.63 -47.37
C ASP A 817 22.04 -7.27 -46.33
N SER A 818 21.67 -8.40 -45.72
CA SER A 818 22.65 -9.41 -45.28
C SER A 818 22.03 -10.81 -45.31
N SER A 819 22.03 -11.37 -46.52
CA SER A 819 21.78 -12.77 -46.80
C SER A 819 23.03 -13.62 -46.51
N GLN A 820 22.77 -14.78 -45.92
CA GLN A 820 23.71 -15.88 -45.70
C GLN A 820 24.21 -16.48 -47.03
N VAL A 821 25.46 -16.94 -47.06
CA VAL A 821 26.07 -17.68 -48.20
C VAL A 821 26.66 -19.01 -47.68
N PRO A 822 26.62 -20.11 -48.47
CA PRO A 822 26.59 -21.48 -47.97
C PRO A 822 27.92 -22.25 -48.08
N SER A 823 27.90 -23.46 -47.51
CA SER A 823 28.88 -24.53 -47.66
C SER A 823 28.75 -25.25 -49.02
N PHE A 824 29.89 -25.58 -49.64
CA PHE A 824 30.01 -26.69 -50.60
C PHE A 824 31.38 -27.36 -50.47
N SER A 825 31.35 -28.67 -50.63
CA SER A 825 32.43 -29.65 -50.54
C SER A 825 33.13 -29.94 -51.87
N ASN A 826 34.25 -30.67 -51.77
CA ASN A 826 35.01 -31.42 -52.78
C ASN A 826 35.88 -30.65 -53.78
N SER A 827 37.21 -30.69 -53.56
CA SER A 827 38.14 -31.69 -54.11
C SER A 827 39.52 -31.51 -53.47
#